data_AF-A0A5C6N858-F1
#
_entry.id   AF-A0A5C6N858-F1
#
_cell.length_a   1.000
_cell.length_b   1.000
_cell.length_c   1.000
_cell.angle_alpha   90.00
_cell.angle_beta   90.00
_cell.angle_gamma   90.00
#
_symmetry.space_group_name_H-M   'P 1'
#
loop_
_entity.id
_entity.type
_entity.pdbx_description
1 polymer ?
#
loop_
_entity_poly.entity_id
_entity_poly.type
_entity_poly.pdbx_seq_one_letter_code
_entity_poly.pdbx_strand_id
1 'polypeptide(L)'
;MGRKTYISQNSLQVSKANQPIRVMTASHVTKSKLLLWLEGTHRRSGRENCTLRDVVVMLDVPLGAISRVEKMGGASSRGENSYGLEITCKDMRNLRFALKQEGHSRRDIFELLFRYAFPLSHGLRLFAYVTQEKYEENGWTVYKPVEEFRRQGLPNNKWRLTFINVHYELCDTYPTVLAVPVKSKEEDLRRVAAFRENQAVIARCSQPLVGMSGKRNKDDERYLDLIREANDTTKLTIYDARPSVNAVANKATGGGYEGDEYQNAELIFLDIQNIHVMRESLKKLKDIVYPHVEESHWLSSLESTHWLEHLVLSGAIQVADRVSNGNSVVVHCSDGWDRTAQLTSLAMLLLDSHYRTLKGFQVLIEKEWISFGHKFSSRIGHGDKNHADQDRSPIFVQFIDCVWQITKQFPTAFEFNERLLLTIMDHLYSCRFGTFLYNCESARDQHEVRKKTVSLWSLVNSKSDTYLNPFYTPESGRVLYPVASMRHLELWVTYYIRWNPRIRHQQQSPVEQRYKELLALRDEYLKKLEELQRSDSSSSLKDVMYICPFSGLMNGTLTITDYKMHFTSVERESQFILDINLGAISRLETISVPNLGENTRGLELVCKDMRSPRFAYKTDSSQPDIIEVLSKHAFPLFHNLPLFAFLYKEQFPVDGWKVYDPTSEYKRQGLPNESWTISKINSTYELCDTYPSILVIPTNISDEDIKQVSLFRAKHRIPVLSWIHPESQATIVRCSQPLVGPSDRRCKEDERFLQIIMDANAQSHKLTIFDARQNSVAGTNKAKDGGYESETFYPNVELNFLEIPNIHVMRESLRKMKDVVYPTIDEAHWHTSVDQTHWLEYIRLLLSGAAKIADKLESGKTSVVVHCSDGWDRTAQLTCLAMLMLDSYYRTLRGFQVLVEKEWISFGHKFSARVGHGDENHANAERSPLFVQFIDCVWQMTRQFPSAFEFNELFLFAVLDHLYSCLFGTFLYNSEQERTAKEVQTKTVSLWSYINSQPEDFTNPFYVDYEHHVLYPVVSSRHLELWSSYYARWNPRMRPQVPVHQSLKELLFLRAELQRRVEELQREASAHSLSSSEHTPSPTHTSGTPLHTAV
;
A
#
# COMPACT_ATOMS: atom_id res chain seq x y z
N MET A 1 2.66 51.21 36.10
CA MET A 1 1.88 52.46 35.94
C MET A 1 1.93 52.83 34.46
N GLY A 2 0.87 53.10 33.71
CA GLY A 2 -0.56 53.20 33.97
C GLY A 2 -1.32 53.05 32.64
N ARG A 3 -2.62 52.80 32.78
CA ARG A 3 -3.68 52.55 31.77
C ARG A 3 -3.62 53.41 30.51
N LYS A 4 -4.18 52.88 29.39
CA LYS A 4 -5.35 53.43 28.66
C LYS A 4 -5.72 52.55 27.45
N THR A 5 -6.86 51.85 27.52
CA THR A 5 -8.11 52.05 26.72
C THR A 5 -7.97 51.91 25.20
N TYR A 6 -8.52 50.80 24.68
CA TYR A 6 -8.84 50.55 23.27
C TYR A 6 -10.28 50.99 22.97
N ILE A 7 -10.49 51.97 22.08
CA ILE A 7 -11.69 52.13 21.23
C ILE A 7 -11.26 52.82 19.92
N SER A 8 -11.40 52.13 18.78
CA SER A 8 -12.34 52.49 17.70
C SER A 8 -11.96 51.76 16.40
N GLN A 9 -12.81 50.83 15.98
CA GLN A 9 -12.85 50.31 14.62
C GLN A 9 -13.42 51.39 13.69
N ASN A 10 -12.71 51.74 12.62
CA ASN A 10 -13.31 52.38 11.46
C ASN A 10 -13.42 51.33 10.34
N SER A 11 -14.61 50.74 10.25
CA SER A 11 -15.08 50.00 9.09
C SER A 11 -15.35 50.97 7.94
N LEU A 12 -14.68 50.78 6.80
CA LEU A 12 -15.16 51.32 5.53
C LEU A 12 -16.44 50.56 5.14
N GLN A 13 -17.59 51.20 5.35
CA GLN A 13 -18.87 50.79 4.81
C GLN A 13 -18.84 50.87 3.28
N VAL A 14 -19.01 49.73 2.63
CA VAL A 14 -19.69 49.67 1.32
C VAL A 14 -20.98 48.89 1.55
N SER A 15 -22.07 49.49 1.09
CA SER A 15 -23.47 49.19 1.36
C SER A 15 -23.93 47.77 0.98
N LYS A 16 -24.89 47.27 1.76
CA LYS A 16 -25.62 46.01 1.64
C LYS A 16 -26.27 45.80 0.25
N ALA A 17 -25.96 44.68 -0.39
CA ALA A 17 -26.88 43.71 -1.03
C ALA A 17 -26.05 42.71 -1.87
N ASN A 18 -26.37 41.41 -1.82
CA ASN A 18 -25.76 40.28 -2.56
C ASN A 18 -24.35 39.84 -2.11
N GLN A 19 -24.27 38.80 -1.26
CA GLN A 19 -23.00 38.21 -0.79
C GLN A 19 -22.21 37.52 -1.93
N PRO A 20 -20.93 37.88 -2.16
CA PRO A 20 -19.99 37.20 -3.05
C PRO A 20 -18.90 36.44 -2.26
N ILE A 21 -18.20 35.53 -2.94
CA ILE A 21 -16.94 34.93 -2.49
C ILE A 21 -16.02 36.03 -1.93
N ARG A 22 -15.66 35.97 -0.65
CA ARG A 22 -14.69 36.90 -0.05
C ARG A 22 -13.28 36.40 -0.29
N VAL A 23 -12.61 36.96 -1.30
CA VAL A 23 -11.16 36.88 -1.42
C VAL A 23 -10.57 37.92 -0.48
N MET A 24 -10.18 37.52 0.73
CA MET A 24 -9.35 38.38 1.56
C MET A 24 -7.91 38.29 1.07
N THR A 25 -7.49 39.25 0.27
CA THR A 25 -6.09 39.67 0.33
C THR A 25 -5.97 40.61 1.51
N ALA A 26 -5.55 40.07 2.65
CA ALA A 26 -5.31 40.86 3.84
C ALA A 26 -4.33 41.99 3.49
N SER A 27 -4.78 43.24 3.62
CA SER A 27 -4.08 44.47 3.23
C SER A 27 -2.89 44.84 4.13
N HIS A 28 -2.23 43.85 4.74
CA HIS A 28 -1.02 44.04 5.55
C HIS A 28 0.03 42.99 5.16
N VAL A 29 0.86 43.30 4.15
CA VAL A 29 2.31 43.03 3.96
C VAL A 29 2.96 41.71 4.46
N THR A 30 2.25 40.72 5.03
CA THR A 30 2.88 39.69 5.89
C THR A 30 2.45 38.23 5.71
N LYS A 31 1.58 37.83 4.76
CA LYS A 31 1.22 36.38 4.63
C LYS A 31 1.25 35.83 3.19
N SER A 32 1.90 34.67 3.05
CA SER A 32 2.30 33.94 1.82
C SER A 32 1.26 33.01 1.19
N LYS A 33 0.01 33.08 1.64
CA LYS A 33 -1.02 32.07 1.36
C LYS A 33 -2.27 32.71 0.76
N LEU A 34 -2.89 32.02 -0.18
CA LEU A 34 -4.26 32.28 -0.60
C LEU A 34 -5.21 31.62 0.40
N LEU A 35 -6.04 32.44 1.07
CA LEU A 35 -7.15 32.00 1.93
C LEU A 35 -8.47 32.38 1.26
N LEU A 36 -9.25 31.38 0.85
CA LEU A 36 -10.56 31.57 0.24
C LEU A 36 -11.66 31.08 1.18
N TRP A 37 -12.65 31.94 1.41
CA TRP A 37 -13.85 31.64 2.18
C TRP A 37 -15.02 31.38 1.22
N LEU A 38 -15.56 30.16 1.27
CA LEU A 38 -16.77 29.78 0.55
C LEU A 38 -17.90 29.55 1.57
N GLU A 39 -18.87 30.47 1.64
CA GLU A 39 -20.17 30.23 2.28
C GLU A 39 -21.10 29.57 1.25
N GLY A 40 -21.51 28.33 1.49
CA GLY A 40 -22.37 27.58 0.58
C GLY A 40 -23.85 27.87 0.81
N THR A 41 -24.49 28.67 -0.04
CA THR A 41 -25.96 28.76 -0.05
C THR A 41 -26.55 27.67 -0.94
N HIS A 42 -27.00 26.56 -0.36
CA HIS A 42 -27.90 25.63 -1.06
C HIS A 42 -29.30 26.24 -1.13
N ARG A 43 -29.69 26.85 -2.26
CA ARG A 43 -31.12 27.04 -2.59
C ARG A 43 -31.61 25.79 -3.30
N ARG A 44 -32.21 24.85 -2.56
CA ARG A 44 -33.14 23.88 -3.16
C ARG A 44 -34.48 24.56 -3.37
N SER A 45 -34.97 24.57 -4.60
CA SER A 45 -36.39 24.78 -4.87
C SER A 45 -37.14 23.50 -4.47
N GLY A 46 -38.10 23.61 -3.56
CA GLY A 46 -38.99 22.51 -3.17
C GLY A 46 -38.84 22.13 -1.71
N ARG A 47 -39.96 22.21 -0.98
CA ARG A 47 -40.11 22.04 0.48
C ARG A 47 -39.50 20.73 0.98
N GLU A 48 -38.53 20.83 1.88
CA GLU A 48 -38.30 19.88 2.97
C GLU A 48 -37.35 20.53 3.98
N ASN A 49 -37.81 20.67 5.23
CA ASN A 49 -37.04 21.23 6.33
C ASN A 49 -35.93 20.26 6.73
N CYS A 50 -34.68 20.56 6.39
CA CYS A 50 -33.51 19.88 6.94
C CYS A 50 -32.46 20.93 7.32
N THR A 51 -32.19 21.07 8.62
CA THR A 51 -31.18 21.97 9.18
C THR A 51 -29.78 21.37 8.99
N LEU A 52 -29.19 21.53 7.81
CA LEU A 52 -27.76 21.32 7.59
C LEU A 52 -27.01 22.62 7.93
N ARG A 53 -26.11 22.56 8.91
CA ARG A 53 -25.18 23.65 9.25
C ARG A 53 -24.28 23.95 8.03
N ASP A 54 -24.07 25.22 7.71
CA ASP A 54 -23.20 25.68 6.62
C ASP A 54 -21.77 25.11 6.77
N VAL A 55 -21.37 24.19 5.89
CA VAL A 55 -20.01 23.66 5.85
C VAL A 55 -19.11 24.67 5.13
N VAL A 56 -18.29 25.39 5.90
CA VAL A 56 -17.29 26.31 5.36
C VAL A 56 -16.12 25.51 4.78
N VAL A 57 -15.87 25.63 3.46
CA VAL A 57 -14.70 25.02 2.81
C VAL A 57 -13.53 26.00 2.82
N MET A 58 -12.46 25.66 3.55
CA MET A 58 -11.22 26.45 3.58
C MET A 58 -10.15 25.80 2.68
N LEU A 59 -9.61 26.57 1.74
CA LEU A 59 -8.50 26.16 0.87
C LEU A 59 -7.24 26.98 1.23
N ASP A 60 -6.14 26.28 1.51
CA ASP A 60 -4.82 26.86 1.82
C ASP A 60 -3.81 26.51 0.72
N VAL A 61 -3.37 27.52 -0.04
CA VAL A 61 -2.45 27.38 -1.17
C VAL A 61 -1.31 28.39 -1.04
N PRO A 62 -0.04 27.95 -0.88
CA PRO A 62 1.10 28.84 -0.98
C PRO A 62 1.18 29.46 -2.38
N LEU A 63 1.36 30.78 -2.47
CA LEU A 63 1.37 31.46 -3.77
C LEU A 63 2.53 30.99 -4.67
N GLY A 64 3.67 30.59 -4.10
CA GLY A 64 4.80 30.05 -4.86
C GLY A 64 4.51 28.72 -5.59
N ALA A 65 3.49 27.99 -5.13
CA ALA A 65 3.04 26.75 -5.75
C ALA A 65 2.22 26.98 -7.02
N ILE A 66 1.70 28.18 -7.26
CA ILE A 66 0.93 28.49 -8.46
C ILE A 66 1.87 28.51 -9.67
N SER A 67 1.54 27.72 -10.70
CA SER A 67 2.27 27.70 -11.97
C SER A 67 1.57 28.54 -13.03
N ARG A 68 0.23 28.54 -13.05
CA ARG A 68 -0.59 29.24 -14.05
C ARG A 68 -1.88 29.74 -13.42
N VAL A 69 -2.31 30.94 -13.83
CA VAL A 69 -3.62 31.51 -13.51
C VAL A 69 -4.28 31.91 -14.82
N GLU A 70 -5.49 31.44 -15.05
CA GLU A 70 -6.27 31.72 -16.27
C GLU A 70 -7.67 32.22 -15.93
N LYS A 71 -8.22 33.02 -16.84
CA LYS A 71 -9.60 33.49 -16.77
C LYS A 71 -10.49 32.55 -17.58
N MET A 72 -11.52 32.00 -16.96
CA MET A 72 -12.53 31.19 -17.64
C MET A 72 -13.73 32.04 -18.04
N GLY A 73 -14.25 31.83 -19.24
CA GLY A 73 -15.47 32.45 -19.76
C GLY A 73 -15.30 33.90 -20.23
N GLY A 74 -16.19 34.34 -21.14
CA GLY A 74 -16.29 35.71 -21.65
C GLY A 74 -17.63 36.37 -21.30
N ALA A 75 -17.88 37.58 -21.82
CA ALA A 75 -19.17 38.26 -21.65
C ALA A 75 -20.36 37.48 -22.27
N SER A 76 -20.08 36.53 -23.15
CA SER A 76 -21.05 35.68 -23.86
C SER A 76 -21.19 34.26 -23.29
N SER A 77 -20.44 33.89 -22.25
CA SER A 77 -20.50 32.53 -21.67
C SER A 77 -21.83 32.30 -20.96
N ARG A 78 -22.57 31.28 -21.41
CA ARG A 78 -23.87 30.85 -20.84
C ARG A 78 -23.69 29.52 -20.10
N GLY A 79 -24.30 29.38 -18.93
CA GLY A 79 -24.28 28.18 -18.08
C GLY A 79 -23.77 28.44 -16.66
N GLU A 80 -24.28 27.69 -15.67
CA GLU A 80 -23.76 27.71 -14.30
C GLU A 80 -22.27 27.32 -14.29
N ASN A 81 -21.42 28.04 -13.54
CA ASN A 81 -19.98 27.79 -13.42
C ASN A 81 -19.12 28.03 -14.69
N SER A 82 -19.65 28.76 -15.69
CA SER A 82 -18.96 29.05 -16.96
C SER A 82 -18.01 30.27 -16.91
N TYR A 83 -18.07 31.10 -15.86
CA TYR A 83 -17.25 32.29 -15.66
C TYR A 83 -16.44 32.19 -14.37
N GLY A 84 -15.14 32.45 -14.39
CA GLY A 84 -14.31 32.20 -13.21
C GLY A 84 -12.80 32.27 -13.41
N LEU A 85 -12.05 31.61 -12.52
CA LEU A 85 -10.60 31.42 -12.58
C LEU A 85 -10.23 29.94 -12.56
N GLU A 86 -9.23 29.59 -13.35
CA GLU A 86 -8.54 28.30 -13.29
C GLU A 86 -7.12 28.53 -12.80
N ILE A 87 -6.72 27.81 -11.75
CA ILE A 87 -5.39 27.92 -11.12
C ILE A 87 -4.72 26.57 -11.15
N THR A 88 -3.67 26.46 -11.94
CA THR A 88 -2.81 25.28 -11.98
C THR A 88 -1.67 25.48 -11.01
N CYS A 89 -1.43 24.48 -10.16
CA CYS A 89 -0.30 24.47 -9.23
C CYS A 89 0.75 23.41 -9.63
N LYS A 90 1.98 23.65 -9.17
CA LYS A 90 3.16 22.79 -9.34
C LYS A 90 3.06 21.52 -8.50
N ASP A 91 2.31 21.55 -7.41
CA ASP A 91 2.13 20.47 -6.44
C ASP A 91 0.88 19.62 -6.71
N MET A 92 0.61 19.34 -7.99
CA MET A 92 -0.51 18.53 -8.49
C MET A 92 -1.92 19.16 -8.40
N ARG A 93 -2.12 20.28 -7.69
CA ARG A 93 -3.44 20.92 -7.62
C ARG A 93 -3.86 21.56 -8.95
N ASN A 94 -5.14 21.44 -9.30
CA ASN A 94 -5.82 22.30 -10.26
C ASN A 94 -7.13 22.79 -9.63
N LEU A 95 -7.24 24.10 -9.41
CA LEU A 95 -8.34 24.71 -8.68
C LEU A 95 -9.20 25.52 -9.64
N ARG A 96 -10.49 25.21 -9.67
CA ARG A 96 -11.47 25.90 -10.50
C ARG A 96 -12.42 26.70 -9.62
N PHE A 97 -12.43 28.02 -9.80
CA PHE A 97 -13.31 28.93 -9.06
C PHE A 97 -14.35 29.51 -10.00
N ALA A 98 -15.62 29.21 -9.77
CA ALA A 98 -16.72 29.91 -10.43
C ALA A 98 -16.94 31.27 -9.75
N LEU A 99 -17.11 32.32 -10.55
CA LEU A 99 -17.36 33.69 -10.08
C LEU A 99 -18.63 34.21 -10.75
N LYS A 100 -19.33 35.14 -10.09
CA LYS A 100 -20.45 35.86 -10.70
C LYS A 100 -19.91 36.87 -11.73
N GLN A 101 -20.61 37.01 -12.86
CA GLN A 101 -20.25 38.00 -13.89
C GLN A 101 -20.48 39.45 -13.41
N GLU A 102 -21.41 39.63 -12.47
CA GLU A 102 -21.75 40.92 -11.86
C GLU A 102 -20.60 41.45 -10.97
N GLY A 103 -20.17 42.70 -11.19
CA GLY A 103 -19.25 43.43 -10.31
C GLY A 103 -17.74 43.30 -10.61
N HIS A 104 -17.33 42.76 -11.77
CA HIS A 104 -15.93 42.68 -12.25
C HIS A 104 -14.89 41.99 -11.34
N SER A 105 -15.29 41.38 -10.22
CA SER A 105 -14.42 40.76 -9.20
C SER A 105 -13.35 39.80 -9.74
N ARG A 106 -13.63 39.05 -10.83
CA ARG A 106 -12.65 38.17 -11.49
C ARG A 106 -11.38 38.90 -11.92
N ARG A 107 -11.50 40.13 -12.43
CA ARG A 107 -10.35 40.89 -12.94
C ARG A 107 -9.42 41.25 -11.79
N ASP A 108 -9.96 41.79 -10.71
CA ASP A 108 -9.19 42.23 -9.56
C ASP A 108 -8.51 41.05 -8.86
N ILE A 109 -9.25 39.96 -8.65
CA ILE A 109 -8.70 38.73 -8.07
C ILE A 109 -7.59 38.16 -8.96
N PHE A 110 -7.80 38.12 -10.28
CA PHE A 110 -6.78 37.68 -11.23
C PHE A 110 -5.52 38.53 -11.15
N GLU A 111 -5.64 39.86 -11.25
CA GLU A 111 -4.49 40.78 -11.28
C GLU A 111 -3.67 40.66 -9.99
N LEU A 112 -4.35 40.53 -8.85
CA LEU A 112 -3.72 40.40 -7.54
C LEU A 112 -3.01 39.06 -7.35
N LEU A 113 -3.69 37.96 -7.71
CA LEU A 113 -3.09 36.63 -7.69
C LEU A 113 -1.89 36.56 -8.64
N PHE A 114 -2.05 37.06 -9.86
CA PHE A 114 -1.00 37.04 -10.88
C PHE A 114 0.24 37.83 -10.43
N ARG A 115 0.04 39.00 -9.81
CA ARG A 115 1.15 39.82 -9.28
C ARG A 115 1.92 39.12 -8.17
N TYR A 116 1.24 38.52 -7.19
CA TYR A 116 1.89 37.95 -6.01
C TYR A 116 2.31 36.49 -6.15
N ALA A 117 1.71 35.73 -7.08
CA ALA A 117 2.18 34.40 -7.45
C ALA A 117 3.46 34.44 -8.30
N PHE A 118 3.64 35.50 -9.09
CA PHE A 118 4.78 35.68 -9.99
C PHE A 118 5.60 36.93 -9.64
N PRO A 119 6.18 37.03 -8.43
CA PRO A 119 6.85 38.23 -7.96
C PRO A 119 8.03 38.65 -8.85
N LEU A 120 8.85 37.72 -9.34
CA LEU A 120 10.02 38.06 -10.17
C LEU A 120 9.61 38.72 -11.48
N SER A 121 8.53 38.23 -12.11
CA SER A 121 7.97 38.81 -13.33
C SER A 121 7.37 40.22 -13.14
N HIS A 122 7.23 40.67 -11.88
CA HIS A 122 6.69 41.98 -11.51
C HIS A 122 7.69 42.82 -10.71
N GLY A 123 8.99 42.46 -10.71
CA GLY A 123 10.03 43.21 -9.98
C GLY A 123 9.90 43.15 -8.46
N LEU A 124 9.15 42.18 -7.92
CA LEU A 124 8.99 41.95 -6.49
C LEU A 124 9.97 40.90 -5.99
N ARG A 125 10.26 40.92 -4.69
CA ARG A 125 11.10 39.90 -4.03
C ARG A 125 10.31 38.61 -3.78
N LEU A 126 11.01 37.47 -3.82
CA LEU A 126 10.46 36.19 -3.36
C LEU A 126 10.10 36.27 -1.86
N PHE A 127 9.05 35.55 -1.45
CA PHE A 127 8.51 35.65 -0.10
C PHE A 127 9.52 35.33 1.01
N ALA A 128 10.48 34.42 0.78
CA ALA A 128 11.54 34.10 1.73
C ALA A 128 12.41 35.30 2.16
N TYR A 129 12.48 36.37 1.35
CA TYR A 129 13.18 37.63 1.67
C TYR A 129 12.30 38.66 2.38
N VAL A 130 11.01 38.36 2.51
CA VAL A 130 10.00 39.24 3.11
C VAL A 130 9.54 38.70 4.46
N THR A 131 9.58 37.37 4.64
CA THR A 131 9.21 36.72 5.91
C THR A 131 10.12 37.17 7.06
N GLN A 132 9.52 37.37 8.23
CA GLN A 132 10.20 37.77 9.48
C GLN A 132 10.20 36.64 10.52
N GLU A 133 9.95 35.40 10.07
CA GLU A 133 9.95 34.23 10.94
C GLU A 133 11.31 34.03 11.61
N LYS A 134 11.29 33.65 12.88
CA LYS A 134 12.49 33.34 13.69
C LYS A 134 12.31 31.97 14.31
N TYR A 135 13.41 31.23 14.37
CA TYR A 135 13.50 29.89 14.94
C TYR A 135 14.69 29.85 15.90
N GLU A 136 14.65 28.94 16.87
CA GLU A 136 15.73 28.77 17.85
C GLU A 136 17.02 28.27 17.18
N GLU A 137 16.90 27.27 16.30
CA GLU A 137 18.02 26.75 15.51
C GLU A 137 18.10 27.44 14.14
N ASN A 138 19.31 27.86 13.77
CA ASN A 138 19.61 28.30 12.40
C ASN A 138 19.90 27.08 11.50
N GLY A 139 18.91 26.66 10.71
CA GLY A 139 19.02 25.51 9.83
C GLY A 139 20.08 25.63 8.73
N TRP A 140 20.61 26.83 8.46
CA TRP A 140 21.74 26.99 7.54
C TRP A 140 23.05 26.40 8.07
N THR A 141 23.14 26.10 9.37
CA THR A 141 24.34 25.49 9.97
C THR A 141 24.33 23.97 9.94
N VAL A 142 23.32 23.34 9.32
CA VAL A 142 23.18 21.88 9.26
C VAL A 142 24.35 21.21 8.54
N TYR A 143 24.86 21.84 7.47
CA TYR A 143 25.90 21.29 6.61
C TYR A 143 27.16 22.15 6.69
N LYS A 144 28.26 21.50 7.03
CA LYS A 144 29.60 22.09 7.06
C LYS A 144 30.53 21.21 6.23
N PRO A 145 30.93 21.62 5.02
CA PRO A 145 31.62 20.75 4.07
C PRO A 145 32.86 20.04 4.64
N VAL A 146 33.70 20.77 5.37
CA VAL A 146 34.94 20.22 5.94
C VAL A 146 34.66 19.18 7.04
N GLU A 147 33.65 19.42 7.90
CA GLU A 147 33.27 18.46 8.94
C GLU A 147 32.67 17.19 8.32
N GLU A 148 31.88 17.34 7.25
CA GLU A 148 31.29 16.19 6.54
C GLU A 148 32.34 15.34 5.82
N PHE A 149 33.34 15.95 5.19
CA PHE A 149 34.46 15.19 4.62
C PHE A 149 35.28 14.49 5.71
N ARG A 150 35.50 15.12 6.88
CA ARG A 150 36.18 14.48 8.02
C ARG A 150 35.41 13.27 8.54
N ARG A 151 34.08 13.33 8.59
CA ARG A 151 33.22 12.19 8.97
C ARG A 151 33.45 10.99 8.03
N GLN A 152 33.65 11.25 6.74
CA GLN A 152 33.98 10.24 5.73
C GLN A 152 35.46 9.80 5.75
N GLY A 153 36.27 10.26 6.71
CA GLY A 153 37.69 9.93 6.81
C GLY A 153 38.59 10.71 5.85
N LEU A 154 38.17 11.90 5.42
CA LEU A 154 38.91 12.77 4.50
C LEU A 154 39.33 14.09 5.18
N PRO A 155 40.54 14.62 4.91
CA PRO A 155 41.57 14.06 4.03
C PRO A 155 42.28 12.84 4.63
N ASN A 156 42.93 12.05 3.78
CA ASN A 156 43.76 10.90 4.15
C ASN A 156 45.01 10.82 3.25
N ASN A 157 45.72 9.69 3.25
CA ASN A 157 46.94 9.51 2.44
C ASN A 157 46.66 9.40 0.92
N LYS A 158 45.42 9.18 0.50
CA LYS A 158 45.01 9.07 -0.91
C LYS A 158 44.24 10.32 -1.39
N TRP A 159 43.55 11.04 -0.50
CA TRP A 159 42.66 12.17 -0.82
C TRP A 159 42.97 13.42 0.02
N ARG A 160 42.93 14.60 -0.62
CA ARG A 160 43.11 15.91 0.01
C ARG A 160 41.90 16.81 -0.21
N LEU A 161 41.70 17.77 0.69
CA LEU A 161 40.77 18.87 0.47
C LEU A 161 41.45 20.00 -0.30
N THR A 162 40.75 20.58 -1.27
CA THR A 162 41.16 21.78 -1.99
C THR A 162 40.10 22.87 -1.90
N PHE A 163 40.57 24.11 -1.92
CA PHE A 163 39.78 25.33 -1.90
C PHE A 163 39.91 26.11 -3.21
N ILE A 164 40.34 25.45 -4.29
CA ILE A 164 40.56 26.06 -5.61
C ILE A 164 39.34 26.81 -6.14
N ASN A 165 38.14 26.38 -5.73
CA ASN A 165 36.87 26.96 -6.16
C ASN A 165 36.26 27.94 -5.15
N VAL A 166 37.04 28.45 -4.18
CA VAL A 166 36.54 29.41 -3.16
C VAL A 166 35.95 30.69 -3.75
N HIS A 167 36.40 31.07 -4.95
CA HIS A 167 35.91 32.23 -5.70
C HIS A 167 35.03 31.85 -6.90
N TYR A 168 34.62 30.58 -7.01
CA TYR A 168 33.78 30.08 -8.10
C TYR A 168 34.40 30.20 -9.51
N GLU A 169 35.73 30.36 -9.58
CA GLU A 169 36.48 30.53 -10.84
C GLU A 169 36.74 29.21 -11.56
N LEU A 170 36.73 28.07 -10.84
CA LEU A 170 36.89 26.76 -11.45
C LEU A 170 35.56 26.29 -12.06
N CYS A 171 34.47 26.39 -11.30
CA CYS A 171 33.11 26.10 -11.76
C CYS A 171 32.10 26.79 -10.84
N ASP A 172 31.21 27.59 -11.42
CA ASP A 172 30.22 28.39 -10.70
C ASP A 172 29.11 27.57 -10.04
N THR A 173 28.93 26.33 -10.47
CA THR A 173 27.97 25.38 -9.92
C THR A 173 28.53 24.51 -8.80
N TYR A 174 29.85 24.48 -8.62
CA TYR A 174 30.51 23.59 -7.68
C TYR A 174 30.67 24.24 -6.29
N PRO A 175 30.80 23.40 -5.24
CA PRO A 175 31.13 23.88 -3.90
C PRO A 175 32.47 24.62 -3.86
N THR A 176 32.64 25.41 -2.80
CA THR A 176 33.93 26.06 -2.49
C THR A 176 34.98 25.12 -1.91
N VAL A 177 34.55 23.95 -1.39
CA VAL A 177 35.42 22.92 -0.79
C VAL A 177 35.24 21.61 -1.53
N LEU A 178 36.34 21.05 -2.03
CA LEU A 178 36.32 19.85 -2.87
C LEU A 178 37.31 18.80 -2.33
N ALA A 179 36.99 17.52 -2.49
CA ALA A 179 37.91 16.41 -2.23
C ALA A 179 38.48 15.87 -3.54
N VAL A 180 39.80 15.78 -3.64
CA VAL A 180 40.53 15.35 -4.84
C VAL A 180 41.68 14.41 -4.45
N PRO A 181 42.18 13.54 -5.36
CA PRO A 181 43.34 12.72 -5.07
C PRO A 181 44.57 13.55 -4.65
N VAL A 182 45.34 13.06 -3.68
CA VAL A 182 46.52 13.76 -3.12
C VAL A 182 47.52 14.16 -4.21
N LYS A 183 47.69 13.31 -5.23
CA LYS A 183 48.64 13.51 -6.33
C LYS A 183 48.17 14.53 -7.38
N SER A 184 46.91 14.96 -7.37
CA SER A 184 46.36 15.91 -8.35
C SER A 184 46.83 17.33 -8.05
N LYS A 185 47.45 18.03 -9.01
CA LYS A 185 47.88 19.43 -8.85
C LYS A 185 46.77 20.40 -9.25
N GLU A 186 46.77 21.60 -8.68
CA GLU A 186 45.78 22.65 -8.96
C GLU A 186 45.74 23.08 -10.43
N GLU A 187 46.88 23.07 -11.13
CA GLU A 187 46.93 23.37 -12.56
C GLU A 187 46.31 22.27 -13.41
N ASP A 188 46.54 21.00 -13.05
CA ASP A 188 45.95 19.84 -13.73
C ASP A 188 44.43 19.92 -13.60
N LEU A 189 43.91 20.20 -12.39
CA LEU A 189 42.48 20.38 -12.13
C LEU A 189 41.84 21.46 -13.03
N ARG A 190 42.51 22.59 -13.27
CA ARG A 190 42.01 23.63 -14.19
C ARG A 190 41.97 23.16 -15.64
N ARG A 191 42.95 22.37 -16.08
CA ARG A 191 42.97 21.81 -17.45
C ARG A 191 41.94 20.70 -17.64
N VAL A 192 41.69 19.90 -16.60
CA VAL A 192 40.60 18.92 -16.55
C VAL A 192 39.25 19.63 -16.63
N ALA A 193 39.05 20.69 -15.84
CA ALA A 193 37.83 21.50 -15.87
C ALA A 193 37.56 22.03 -17.27
N ALA A 194 38.54 22.66 -17.91
CA ALA A 194 38.38 23.21 -19.25
C ALA A 194 38.02 22.18 -20.34
N PHE A 195 38.27 20.89 -20.09
CA PHE A 195 37.94 19.80 -21.01
C PHE A 195 36.59 19.14 -20.75
N ARG A 196 35.91 19.47 -19.64
CA ARG A 196 34.57 18.98 -19.34
C ARG A 196 33.54 20.10 -19.52
N GLU A 197 32.34 19.73 -19.95
CA GLU A 197 31.26 20.71 -20.18
C GLU A 197 30.95 21.50 -18.89
N ASN A 198 30.64 22.79 -18.98
CA ASN A 198 30.41 23.66 -17.81
C ASN A 198 31.59 23.72 -16.81
N GLN A 199 32.81 23.36 -17.23
CA GLN A 199 34.03 23.39 -16.40
C GLN A 199 33.97 22.49 -15.15
N ALA A 200 33.17 21.42 -15.19
CA ALA A 200 32.91 20.56 -14.04
C ALA A 200 34.04 19.52 -13.80
N VAL A 201 34.51 19.34 -12.55
CA VAL A 201 35.55 18.34 -12.20
C VAL A 201 35.25 17.68 -10.87
N ILE A 202 35.19 16.34 -10.81
CA ILE A 202 35.37 15.39 -9.67
C ILE A 202 34.65 14.06 -10.01
N ALA A 203 34.68 13.07 -9.12
CA ALA A 203 33.95 11.78 -9.21
C ALA A 203 32.44 11.92 -9.49
N ARG A 204 31.88 13.13 -9.37
CA ARG A 204 30.64 13.58 -10.01
C ARG A 204 30.99 14.71 -10.97
N CYS A 205 30.67 14.58 -12.26
CA CYS A 205 31.02 15.59 -13.27
C CYS A 205 30.06 15.66 -14.47
N SER A 206 30.36 16.54 -15.40
CA SER A 206 29.75 16.64 -16.73
C SER A 206 30.52 15.78 -17.74
N GLN A 207 29.97 15.68 -18.95
CA GLN A 207 30.61 14.95 -20.04
C GLN A 207 31.95 15.59 -20.49
N PRO A 208 32.89 14.80 -21.01
CA PRO A 208 34.09 15.32 -21.64
C PRO A 208 33.81 15.93 -23.03
N LEU A 209 34.59 16.93 -23.44
CA LEU A 209 34.48 17.65 -24.73
C LEU A 209 35.28 16.96 -25.85
N VAL A 210 35.04 15.67 -26.02
CA VAL A 210 35.73 14.81 -27.01
C VAL A 210 35.38 15.24 -28.45
N GLY A 211 34.10 15.46 -28.71
CA GLY A 211 33.54 15.76 -30.03
C GLY A 211 33.72 14.64 -31.05
N MET A 212 33.28 14.88 -32.29
CA MET A 212 33.48 13.94 -33.40
C MET A 212 34.96 13.75 -33.76
N SER A 213 35.81 14.74 -33.46
CA SER A 213 37.25 14.67 -33.75
C SER A 213 38.04 13.78 -32.77
N GLY A 214 37.40 13.21 -31.75
CA GLY A 214 38.09 12.36 -30.78
C GLY A 214 39.13 13.12 -29.96
N LYS A 215 38.84 14.37 -29.56
CA LYS A 215 39.77 15.17 -28.74
C LYS A 215 40.08 14.45 -27.45
N ARG A 216 41.33 14.53 -27.04
CA ARG A 216 41.85 13.91 -25.82
C ARG A 216 42.48 14.96 -24.91
N ASN A 217 42.42 14.70 -23.61
CA ASN A 217 43.09 15.51 -22.61
C ASN A 217 43.86 14.57 -21.67
N LYS A 218 45.20 14.66 -21.70
CA LYS A 218 46.07 13.82 -20.89
C LYS A 218 45.94 14.08 -19.39
N ASP A 219 45.58 15.30 -18.99
CA ASP A 219 45.35 15.63 -17.59
C ASP A 219 44.04 15.00 -17.09
N ASP A 220 42.99 14.93 -17.93
CA ASP A 220 41.72 14.25 -17.60
C ASP A 220 41.91 12.73 -17.47
N GLU A 221 42.59 12.12 -18.45
CA GLU A 221 42.96 10.70 -18.41
C GLU A 221 43.77 10.37 -17.14
N ARG A 222 44.80 11.20 -16.85
CA ARG A 222 45.62 11.09 -15.64
C ARG A 222 44.76 11.24 -14.38
N TYR A 223 43.81 12.17 -14.35
CA TYR A 223 42.97 12.42 -13.19
C TYR A 223 42.06 11.23 -12.88
N LEU A 224 41.47 10.61 -13.90
CA LEU A 224 40.68 9.38 -13.74
C LEU A 224 41.57 8.22 -13.23
N ASP A 225 42.79 8.08 -13.75
CA ASP A 225 43.75 7.10 -13.23
C ASP A 225 44.10 7.35 -11.76
N LEU A 226 44.22 8.60 -11.32
CA LEU A 226 44.46 8.92 -9.92
C LEU A 226 43.27 8.54 -9.01
N ILE A 227 42.03 8.66 -9.50
CA ILE A 227 40.83 8.19 -8.78
C ILE A 227 40.83 6.66 -8.67
N ARG A 228 41.25 5.96 -9.73
CA ARG A 228 41.42 4.50 -9.74
C ARG A 228 42.48 4.05 -8.73
N GLU A 229 43.67 4.67 -8.76
CA GLU A 229 44.79 4.39 -7.84
C GLU A 229 44.45 4.66 -6.37
N ALA A 230 43.43 5.47 -6.09
CA ALA A 230 43.00 5.76 -4.73
C ALA A 230 42.50 4.50 -3.99
N ASN A 231 41.90 3.55 -4.72
CA ASN A 231 41.38 2.27 -4.21
C ASN A 231 42.14 1.04 -4.75
N ASP A 232 43.30 1.26 -5.38
CA ASP A 232 44.20 0.21 -5.89
C ASP A 232 43.50 -0.82 -6.83
N THR A 233 42.47 -0.39 -7.57
CA THR A 233 41.72 -1.25 -8.50
C THR A 233 42.34 -1.33 -9.89
N THR A 234 42.08 -2.41 -10.63
CA THR A 234 42.60 -2.59 -12.00
C THR A 234 41.90 -1.71 -13.03
N LYS A 235 40.60 -1.44 -12.85
CA LYS A 235 39.81 -0.53 -13.67
C LYS A 235 38.98 0.43 -12.83
N LEU A 236 38.70 1.61 -13.39
CA LEU A 236 37.73 2.57 -12.89
C LEU A 236 36.39 2.37 -13.61
N THR A 237 35.30 2.21 -12.88
CA THR A 237 33.96 2.19 -13.50
C THR A 237 33.44 3.61 -13.65
N ILE A 238 33.06 3.97 -14.88
CA ILE A 238 32.44 5.24 -15.23
C ILE A 238 30.99 4.96 -15.59
N TYR A 239 30.07 5.56 -14.84
CA TYR A 239 28.64 5.53 -15.11
C TYR A 239 28.23 6.81 -15.83
N ASP A 240 27.89 6.68 -17.10
CA ASP A 240 27.19 7.74 -17.84
C ASP A 240 25.70 7.56 -17.64
N ALA A 241 25.07 8.53 -16.98
CA ALA A 241 23.65 8.48 -16.68
C ALA A 241 22.76 8.58 -17.93
N ARG A 242 23.30 8.89 -19.12
CA ARG A 242 22.53 9.05 -20.36
C ARG A 242 22.21 7.72 -21.03
N PRO A 243 21.16 7.71 -21.87
CA PRO A 243 21.04 6.73 -22.94
C PRO A 243 22.21 6.86 -23.90
N SER A 244 22.77 5.72 -24.32
CA SER A 244 23.91 5.68 -25.24
C SER A 244 23.69 6.51 -26.51
N VAL A 245 22.47 6.46 -27.08
CA VAL A 245 22.06 7.26 -28.24
C VAL A 245 22.18 8.76 -28.01
N ASN A 246 21.87 9.24 -26.80
CA ASN A 246 21.98 10.66 -26.45
C ASN A 246 23.45 11.05 -26.26
N ALA A 247 24.26 10.19 -25.65
CA ALA A 247 25.70 10.43 -25.52
C ALA A 247 26.39 10.53 -26.90
N VAL A 248 26.00 9.70 -27.86
CA VAL A 248 26.46 9.77 -29.25
C VAL A 248 26.01 11.07 -29.92
N ALA A 249 24.76 11.48 -29.73
CA ALA A 249 24.27 12.77 -30.26
C ALA A 249 25.04 13.96 -29.68
N ASN A 250 25.33 13.96 -28.37
CA ASN A 250 26.17 14.97 -27.73
C ASN A 250 27.60 14.99 -28.28
N LYS A 251 28.16 13.83 -28.66
CA LYS A 251 29.46 13.75 -29.35
C LYS A 251 29.44 14.48 -30.69
N ALA A 252 28.31 14.44 -31.41
CA ALA A 252 28.14 15.17 -32.67
C ALA A 252 28.15 16.69 -32.50
N THR A 253 27.72 17.21 -31.33
CA THR A 253 27.65 18.64 -31.03
C THR A 253 28.86 19.18 -30.26
N GLY A 254 29.90 18.37 -30.05
CA GLY A 254 31.15 18.78 -29.40
C GLY A 254 31.32 18.30 -27.95
N GLY A 255 30.31 17.68 -27.36
CA GLY A 255 30.42 16.91 -26.11
C GLY A 255 31.03 15.52 -26.36
N GLY A 256 30.71 14.52 -25.54
CA GLY A 256 31.27 13.19 -25.70
C GLY A 256 31.11 12.26 -24.51
N TYR A 257 31.88 11.17 -24.53
CA TYR A 257 31.98 10.17 -23.48
C TYR A 257 33.35 9.49 -23.59
N GLU A 258 33.78 8.84 -22.52
CA GLU A 258 35.06 8.16 -22.38
C GLU A 258 35.09 6.87 -23.23
N GLY A 259 35.77 6.92 -24.39
CA GLY A 259 35.91 5.81 -25.33
C GLY A 259 37.05 4.83 -25.02
N ASP A 260 37.38 3.96 -25.97
CA ASP A 260 38.43 2.92 -25.84
C ASP A 260 39.83 3.49 -25.52
N GLU A 261 40.02 4.80 -25.73
CA GLU A 261 41.27 5.50 -25.41
C GLU A 261 41.54 5.58 -23.89
N TYR A 262 40.51 5.41 -23.04
CA TYR A 262 40.62 5.35 -21.58
C TYR A 262 40.88 3.91 -21.12
N GLN A 263 42.11 3.41 -21.37
CA GLN A 263 42.48 1.99 -21.23
C GLN A 263 42.21 1.36 -19.85
N ASN A 264 42.25 2.17 -18.78
CA ASN A 264 42.02 1.72 -17.41
C ASN A 264 40.60 2.03 -16.88
N ALA A 265 39.66 2.36 -17.78
CA ALA A 265 38.28 2.63 -17.42
C ALA A 265 37.31 1.65 -18.10
N GLU A 266 36.13 1.48 -17.50
CA GLU A 266 34.98 0.78 -18.08
C GLU A 266 33.79 1.74 -18.06
N LEU A 267 33.19 2.00 -19.22
CA LEU A 267 32.03 2.88 -19.36
C LEU A 267 30.74 2.07 -19.38
N ILE A 268 29.78 2.46 -18.54
CA ILE A 268 28.44 1.86 -18.46
C ILE A 268 27.39 2.97 -18.62
N PHE A 269 26.49 2.82 -19.59
CA PHE A 269 25.33 3.68 -19.76
C PHE A 269 24.17 3.22 -18.86
N LEU A 270 23.55 4.14 -18.14
CA LEU A 270 22.42 3.84 -17.24
C LEU A 270 21.04 4.16 -17.84
N ASP A 271 20.99 4.65 -19.08
CA ASP A 271 19.77 4.88 -19.85
C ASP A 271 18.69 5.78 -19.18
N ILE A 272 19.09 6.68 -18.28
CA ILE A 272 18.16 7.60 -17.61
C ILE A 272 17.73 8.71 -18.57
N GLN A 273 16.43 8.85 -18.80
CA GLN A 273 15.87 9.78 -19.78
C GLN A 273 16.04 11.27 -19.39
N ASN A 274 15.82 12.19 -20.34
CA ASN A 274 16.09 13.62 -20.16
C ASN A 274 14.94 14.37 -19.45
N ILE A 275 15.22 15.62 -19.08
CA ILE A 275 14.30 16.47 -18.31
C ILE A 275 12.94 16.65 -18.99
N HIS A 276 12.86 16.59 -20.32
CA HIS A 276 11.63 16.74 -21.09
C HIS A 276 10.78 15.48 -20.99
N VAL A 277 11.39 14.30 -21.10
CA VAL A 277 10.68 13.02 -20.89
C VAL A 277 10.11 12.94 -19.47
N MET A 278 10.87 13.37 -18.45
CA MET A 278 10.39 13.37 -17.06
C MET A 278 9.23 14.33 -16.84
N ARG A 279 9.25 15.50 -17.51
CA ARG A 279 8.14 16.47 -17.46
C ARG A 279 6.88 15.91 -18.11
N GLU A 280 6.99 15.33 -19.31
CA GLU A 280 5.83 14.74 -19.98
C GLU A 280 5.27 13.55 -19.19
N SER A 281 6.13 12.73 -18.58
CA SER A 281 5.72 11.64 -17.70
C SER A 281 4.93 12.13 -16.48
N LEU A 282 5.42 13.15 -15.75
CA LEU A 282 4.67 13.73 -14.63
C LEU A 282 3.36 14.39 -15.07
N LYS A 283 3.35 15.01 -16.27
CA LYS A 283 2.13 15.59 -16.84
C LYS A 283 1.09 14.51 -17.12
N LYS A 284 1.47 13.39 -17.76
CA LYS A 284 0.58 12.23 -17.95
C LYS A 284 0.07 11.70 -16.60
N LEU A 285 0.94 11.58 -15.60
CA LEU A 285 0.54 11.19 -14.24
C LEU A 285 -0.48 12.16 -13.65
N LYS A 286 -0.27 13.47 -13.80
CA LYS A 286 -1.21 14.51 -13.36
C LYS A 286 -2.58 14.38 -14.04
N ASP A 287 -2.60 14.07 -15.33
CA ASP A 287 -3.82 13.96 -16.14
C ASP A 287 -4.69 12.75 -15.71
N ILE A 288 -4.08 11.65 -15.23
CA ILE A 288 -4.84 10.47 -14.76
C ILE A 288 -5.30 10.56 -13.30
N VAL A 289 -4.67 11.42 -12.47
CA VAL A 289 -5.05 11.58 -11.04
C VAL A 289 -6.11 12.67 -10.82
N TYR A 290 -6.33 13.57 -11.78
CA TYR A 290 -7.24 14.71 -11.66
C TYR A 290 -7.74 15.23 -13.02
N PRO A 291 -9.00 15.68 -13.20
CA PRO A 291 -10.09 15.77 -12.21
C PRO A 291 -11.00 14.54 -12.13
N HIS A 292 -11.03 13.69 -13.16
CA HIS A 292 -11.83 12.46 -13.21
C HIS A 292 -10.87 11.27 -13.34
N VAL A 293 -10.92 10.37 -12.37
CA VAL A 293 -10.10 9.16 -12.36
C VAL A 293 -10.94 8.02 -12.92
N GLU A 294 -10.48 7.39 -13.98
CA GLU A 294 -11.06 6.15 -14.47
C GLU A 294 -10.60 4.98 -13.59
N GLU A 295 -11.53 4.26 -12.96
CA GLU A 295 -11.19 3.16 -12.03
C GLU A 295 -10.97 1.81 -12.74
N SER A 296 -11.55 1.63 -13.93
CA SER A 296 -11.63 0.35 -14.66
C SER A 296 -10.32 -0.15 -15.27
N HIS A 297 -9.31 0.72 -15.42
CA HIS A 297 -8.00 0.40 -16.03
C HIS A 297 -6.87 1.21 -15.37
N TRP A 298 -6.95 1.32 -14.04
CA TRP A 298 -6.07 2.20 -13.28
C TRP A 298 -4.59 1.86 -13.44
N LEU A 299 -4.20 0.57 -13.35
CA LEU A 299 -2.79 0.18 -13.41
C LEU A 299 -2.23 0.39 -14.82
N SER A 300 -3.01 0.08 -15.87
CA SER A 300 -2.66 0.32 -17.27
C SER A 300 -2.48 1.82 -17.54
N SER A 301 -3.38 2.65 -17.00
CA SER A 301 -3.28 4.10 -17.10
C SER A 301 -2.02 4.62 -16.41
N LEU A 302 -1.71 4.11 -15.22
CA LEU A 302 -0.49 4.43 -14.49
C LEU A 302 0.78 4.02 -15.24
N GLU A 303 0.82 2.82 -15.81
CA GLU A 303 1.95 2.32 -16.61
C GLU A 303 2.20 3.21 -17.84
N SER A 304 1.14 3.66 -18.52
CA SER A 304 1.24 4.54 -19.70
C SER A 304 1.87 5.92 -19.42
N THR A 305 1.98 6.31 -18.15
CA THR A 305 2.68 7.52 -17.71
C THR A 305 4.20 7.36 -17.74
N HIS A 306 4.70 6.12 -17.66
CA HIS A 306 6.10 5.74 -17.45
C HIS A 306 6.75 6.33 -16.18
N TRP A 307 5.96 6.92 -15.25
CA TRP A 307 6.53 7.62 -14.10
C TRP A 307 7.37 6.70 -13.21
N LEU A 308 6.84 5.52 -12.88
CA LEU A 308 7.55 4.53 -12.06
C LEU A 308 8.77 3.95 -12.80
N GLU A 309 8.72 3.85 -14.13
CA GLU A 309 9.84 3.38 -14.98
C GLU A 309 11.03 4.33 -14.90
N HIS A 310 10.72 5.62 -14.74
CA HIS A 310 11.69 6.69 -14.72
C HIS A 310 12.30 6.95 -13.33
N LEU A 311 11.93 6.17 -12.31
CA LEU A 311 12.60 6.22 -11.02
C LEU A 311 14.01 5.62 -11.16
N VAL A 312 15.01 6.36 -10.69
CA VAL A 312 16.44 6.09 -10.98
C VAL A 312 17.10 5.07 -10.04
N LEU A 313 16.30 4.27 -9.32
CA LEU A 313 16.77 3.35 -8.28
C LEU A 313 17.74 2.29 -8.83
N SER A 314 17.49 1.74 -10.02
CA SER A 314 18.36 0.73 -10.64
C SER A 314 19.80 1.22 -10.81
N GLY A 315 19.97 2.44 -11.32
CA GLY A 315 21.30 3.04 -11.47
C GLY A 315 21.98 3.31 -10.13
N ALA A 316 21.22 3.77 -9.12
CA ALA A 316 21.77 4.02 -7.78
C ALA A 316 22.23 2.73 -7.08
N ILE A 317 21.50 1.62 -7.27
CA ILE A 317 21.88 0.29 -6.76
C ILE A 317 23.20 -0.15 -7.39
N GLN A 318 23.37 0.01 -8.71
CA GLN A 318 24.63 -0.35 -9.39
C GLN A 318 25.82 0.46 -8.87
N VAL A 319 25.64 1.76 -8.68
CA VAL A 319 26.67 2.64 -8.09
C VAL A 319 27.02 2.18 -6.68
N ALA A 320 26.01 1.94 -5.82
CA ALA A 320 26.21 1.47 -4.45
C ALA A 320 26.91 0.11 -4.40
N ASP A 321 26.50 -0.84 -5.24
CA ASP A 321 27.09 -2.18 -5.28
C ASP A 321 28.58 -2.14 -5.63
N ARG A 322 28.98 -1.36 -6.65
CA ARG A 322 30.40 -1.22 -7.01
C ARG A 322 31.24 -0.61 -5.90
N VAL A 323 30.73 0.42 -5.23
CA VAL A 323 31.42 1.09 -4.12
C VAL A 323 31.52 0.16 -2.90
N SER A 324 30.45 -0.57 -2.57
CA SER A 324 30.43 -1.57 -1.50
C SER A 324 31.47 -2.67 -1.72
N ASN A 325 31.69 -3.06 -2.98
CA ASN A 325 32.73 -4.00 -3.39
C ASN A 325 34.15 -3.40 -3.46
N GLY A 326 34.38 -2.21 -2.91
CA GLY A 326 35.69 -1.57 -2.81
C GLY A 326 36.17 -0.82 -4.06
N ASN A 327 35.30 -0.56 -5.04
CA ASN A 327 35.69 0.13 -6.26
C ASN A 327 35.40 1.64 -6.19
N SER A 328 36.33 2.45 -6.70
CA SER A 328 36.02 3.84 -7.05
C SER A 328 35.11 3.89 -8.27
N VAL A 329 34.17 4.84 -8.29
CA VAL A 329 33.29 5.08 -9.44
C VAL A 329 33.27 6.56 -9.80
N VAL A 330 33.09 6.87 -11.08
CA VAL A 330 32.79 8.21 -11.57
C VAL A 330 31.38 8.21 -12.15
N VAL A 331 30.56 9.17 -11.74
CA VAL A 331 29.19 9.32 -12.27
C VAL A 331 29.09 10.65 -13.00
N HIS A 332 28.72 10.62 -14.28
CA HIS A 332 28.50 11.84 -15.05
C HIS A 332 27.23 11.77 -15.90
N CYS A 333 26.85 12.91 -16.48
CA CYS A 333 25.82 12.99 -17.52
C CYS A 333 26.22 14.08 -18.51
N SER A 334 25.27 14.72 -19.21
CA SER A 334 25.60 15.91 -20.03
C SER A 334 26.16 17.01 -19.12
N ASP A 335 25.32 17.62 -18.29
CA ASP A 335 25.72 18.80 -17.53
C ASP A 335 26.24 18.53 -16.12
N GLY A 336 25.94 17.37 -15.53
CA GLY A 336 26.44 16.97 -14.22
C GLY A 336 25.66 17.45 -12.99
N TRP A 337 24.44 18.01 -13.13
CA TRP A 337 23.65 18.55 -11.99
C TRP A 337 22.25 17.95 -11.76
N ASP A 338 21.71 17.16 -12.70
CA ASP A 338 20.38 16.54 -12.56
C ASP A 338 20.51 15.05 -12.17
N ARG A 339 20.79 14.19 -13.15
CA ARG A 339 20.85 12.73 -12.96
C ARG A 339 21.97 12.28 -12.02
N THR A 340 23.11 12.95 -12.08
CA THR A 340 24.24 12.70 -11.19
C THR A 340 23.88 12.97 -9.73
N ALA A 341 23.11 14.03 -9.45
CA ALA A 341 22.62 14.34 -8.10
C ALA A 341 21.69 13.21 -7.61
N GLN A 342 20.75 12.77 -8.46
CA GLN A 342 19.85 11.66 -8.14
C GLN A 342 20.64 10.38 -7.79
N LEU A 343 21.55 9.96 -8.68
CA LEU A 343 22.31 8.71 -8.53
C LEU A 343 23.22 8.72 -7.31
N THR A 344 24.02 9.76 -7.15
CA THR A 344 25.02 9.84 -6.06
C THR A 344 24.34 9.98 -4.70
N SER A 345 23.29 10.78 -4.58
CA SER A 345 22.57 10.94 -3.31
C SER A 345 21.82 9.67 -2.91
N LEU A 346 21.18 8.96 -3.85
CA LEU A 346 20.56 7.67 -3.57
C LEU A 346 21.61 6.61 -3.22
N ALA A 347 22.70 6.51 -3.96
CA ALA A 347 23.78 5.57 -3.63
C ALA A 347 24.35 5.83 -2.22
N MET A 348 24.52 7.10 -1.83
CA MET A 348 24.93 7.47 -0.48
C MET A 348 23.91 7.05 0.59
N LEU A 349 22.60 7.16 0.33
CA LEU A 349 21.58 6.64 1.24
C LEU A 349 21.65 5.12 1.40
N LEU A 350 21.92 4.40 0.32
CA LEU A 350 22.06 2.95 0.33
C LEU A 350 23.31 2.49 1.09
N LEU A 351 24.42 3.21 0.94
CA LEU A 351 25.73 2.88 1.51
C LEU A 351 25.89 3.29 2.98
N ASP A 352 25.47 4.51 3.33
CA ASP A 352 25.85 5.14 4.60
C ASP A 352 24.62 5.41 5.48
N SER A 353 24.57 4.69 6.61
CA SER A 353 23.54 4.83 7.65
C SER A 353 23.39 6.25 8.20
N HIS A 354 24.44 7.08 8.15
CA HIS A 354 24.37 8.46 8.58
C HIS A 354 23.31 9.23 7.79
N TYR A 355 23.27 9.10 6.46
CA TYR A 355 22.32 9.85 5.64
C TYR A 355 20.86 9.38 5.79
N ARG A 356 20.64 8.25 6.46
CA ARG A 356 19.31 7.74 6.83
C ARG A 356 18.79 8.34 8.14
N THR A 357 19.63 9.06 8.89
CA THR A 357 19.20 9.88 10.04
C THR A 357 18.47 11.14 9.58
N LEU A 358 17.63 11.73 10.44
CA LEU A 358 16.92 12.98 10.17
C LEU A 358 17.92 14.10 9.82
N LYS A 359 19.01 14.22 10.61
CA LYS A 359 20.04 15.23 10.37
C LYS A 359 20.89 14.90 9.14
N GLY A 360 21.27 13.63 8.98
CA GLY A 360 22.07 13.19 7.84
C GLY A 360 21.33 13.34 6.52
N PHE A 361 20.02 13.13 6.46
CA PHE A 361 19.25 13.37 5.25
C PHE A 361 19.22 14.85 4.86
N GLN A 362 19.14 15.76 5.84
CA GLN A 362 19.29 17.21 5.60
C GLN A 362 20.69 17.53 5.06
N VAL A 363 21.74 16.94 5.66
CA VAL A 363 23.13 17.09 5.19
C VAL A 363 23.29 16.58 3.76
N LEU A 364 22.70 15.44 3.43
CA LEU A 364 22.73 14.87 2.08
C LEU A 364 22.12 15.83 1.06
N ILE A 365 20.96 16.42 1.36
CA ILE A 365 20.30 17.38 0.48
C ILE A 365 21.15 18.64 0.32
N GLU A 366 21.66 19.20 1.41
CA GLU A 366 22.54 20.39 1.37
C GLU A 366 23.82 20.13 0.58
N LYS A 367 24.42 18.97 0.76
CA LYS A 367 25.63 18.54 0.04
C LYS A 367 25.32 18.35 -1.44
N GLU A 368 24.51 17.36 -1.79
CA GLU A 368 24.39 16.89 -3.18
C GLU A 368 23.48 17.74 -4.05
N TRP A 369 22.48 18.39 -3.47
CA TRP A 369 21.48 19.13 -4.24
C TRP A 369 21.71 20.64 -4.16
N ILE A 370 22.00 21.18 -2.98
CA ILE A 370 22.16 22.62 -2.79
C ILE A 370 23.56 23.08 -3.21
N SER A 371 24.62 22.47 -2.65
CA SER A 371 26.02 22.90 -2.83
C SER A 371 26.58 22.51 -4.20
N PHE A 372 26.34 21.29 -4.68
CA PHE A 372 26.71 20.84 -6.03
C PHE A 372 25.79 21.33 -7.17
N GLY A 373 24.96 22.35 -6.91
CA GLY A 373 24.38 23.19 -7.96
C GLY A 373 23.22 22.59 -8.77
N HIS A 374 22.30 21.84 -8.13
CA HIS A 374 21.05 21.48 -8.81
C HIS A 374 20.25 22.74 -9.17
N LYS A 375 19.71 22.79 -10.40
CA LYS A 375 19.09 23.97 -11.01
C LYS A 375 17.67 24.25 -10.50
N PHE A 376 17.45 24.33 -9.18
CA PHE A 376 16.11 24.49 -8.59
C PHE A 376 15.28 25.64 -9.17
N SER A 377 15.87 26.83 -9.35
CA SER A 377 15.14 27.98 -9.89
C SER A 377 14.61 27.71 -11.30
N SER A 378 15.43 27.11 -12.16
CA SER A 378 15.07 26.78 -13.55
C SER A 378 14.10 25.59 -13.62
N ARG A 379 14.36 24.53 -12.83
CA ARG A 379 13.57 23.29 -12.83
C ARG A 379 12.16 23.51 -12.25
N ILE A 380 12.01 24.43 -11.29
CA ILE A 380 10.74 24.68 -10.59
C ILE A 380 10.02 25.95 -11.09
N GLY A 381 10.75 26.95 -11.59
CA GLY A 381 10.19 28.24 -12.04
C GLY A 381 9.66 29.09 -10.88
N HIS A 382 10.48 29.33 -9.86
CA HIS A 382 10.08 30.13 -8.69
C HIS A 382 9.76 31.58 -9.05
N GLY A 383 8.51 31.98 -8.83
CA GLY A 383 8.06 33.36 -9.02
C GLY A 383 8.09 33.88 -10.47
N ASP A 384 8.23 32.98 -11.46
CA ASP A 384 8.22 33.29 -12.89
C ASP A 384 6.90 32.84 -13.54
N LYS A 385 6.29 33.76 -14.31
CA LYS A 385 5.04 33.55 -15.06
C LYS A 385 5.18 32.62 -16.27
N ASN A 386 6.39 32.38 -16.78
CA ASN A 386 6.60 31.57 -17.98
C ASN A 386 6.43 30.07 -17.72
N HIS A 387 5.18 29.61 -17.58
CA HIS A 387 4.85 28.21 -17.35
C HIS A 387 5.22 27.26 -18.51
N ALA A 388 5.55 27.79 -19.70
CA ALA A 388 5.92 27.02 -20.88
C ALA A 388 7.43 26.80 -21.02
N ASP A 389 8.22 27.28 -20.04
CA ASP A 389 9.68 27.10 -20.02
C ASP A 389 10.05 25.61 -20.10
N GLN A 390 10.87 25.29 -21.10
CA GLN A 390 11.27 23.93 -21.42
C GLN A 390 12.28 23.35 -20.42
N ASP A 391 12.90 24.18 -19.58
CA ASP A 391 13.84 23.77 -18.55
C ASP A 391 13.15 23.32 -17.24
N ARG A 392 11.83 23.51 -17.10
CA ARG A 392 11.07 23.05 -15.94
C ARG A 392 10.94 21.53 -15.97
N SER A 393 11.26 20.86 -14.86
CA SER A 393 11.28 19.39 -14.77
C SER A 393 11.28 18.88 -13.33
N PRO A 394 10.67 17.71 -13.03
CA PRO A 394 10.46 17.22 -11.67
C PRO A 394 11.63 16.38 -11.11
N ILE A 395 12.88 16.74 -11.40
CA ILE A 395 14.06 15.92 -11.06
C ILE A 395 14.19 15.68 -9.54
N PHE A 396 14.02 16.72 -8.72
CA PHE A 396 14.04 16.58 -7.26
C PHE A 396 12.83 15.80 -6.71
N VAL A 397 11.67 15.90 -7.38
CA VAL A 397 10.46 15.12 -7.03
C VAL A 397 10.75 13.63 -7.19
N GLN A 398 11.36 13.23 -8.32
CA GLN A 398 11.75 11.83 -8.57
C GLN A 398 12.72 11.31 -7.51
N PHE A 399 13.66 12.13 -7.06
CA PHE A 399 14.57 11.76 -5.98
C PHE A 399 13.82 11.47 -4.68
N ILE A 400 12.93 12.36 -4.25
CA ILE A 400 12.16 12.16 -3.01
C ILE A 400 11.20 10.96 -3.14
N ASP A 401 10.62 10.73 -4.32
CA ASP A 401 9.84 9.52 -4.61
C ASP A 401 10.71 8.26 -4.44
N CYS A 402 11.92 8.23 -5.03
CA CYS A 402 12.88 7.13 -4.82
C CYS A 402 13.20 6.92 -3.33
N VAL A 403 13.38 7.99 -2.55
CA VAL A 403 13.58 7.87 -1.09
C VAL A 403 12.37 7.23 -0.43
N TRP A 404 11.15 7.64 -0.79
CA TRP A 404 9.92 7.05 -0.30
C TRP A 404 9.83 5.54 -0.64
N GLN A 405 10.12 5.14 -1.89
CA GLN A 405 10.16 3.73 -2.28
C GLN A 405 11.11 2.91 -1.40
N ILE A 406 12.31 3.44 -1.12
CA ILE A 406 13.30 2.75 -0.27
C ILE A 406 12.78 2.65 1.18
N THR A 407 12.15 3.70 1.72
CA THR A 407 11.59 3.67 3.08
C THR A 407 10.46 2.63 3.23
N LYS A 408 9.68 2.36 2.17
CA LYS A 408 8.65 1.32 2.17
C LYS A 408 9.25 -0.09 2.21
N GLN A 409 10.34 -0.30 1.47
CA GLN A 409 11.04 -1.60 1.45
C GLN A 409 11.88 -1.85 2.70
N PHE A 410 12.35 -0.79 3.37
CA PHE A 410 13.17 -0.85 4.58
C PHE A 410 12.60 0.03 5.71
N PRO A 411 11.43 -0.35 6.28
CA PRO A 411 10.69 0.49 7.23
C PRO A 411 11.46 0.82 8.51
N THR A 412 12.48 0.04 8.88
CA THR A 412 13.30 0.27 10.07
C THR A 412 14.63 0.96 9.82
N ALA A 413 15.01 1.21 8.57
CA ALA A 413 16.35 1.69 8.24
C ALA A 413 16.51 3.21 8.30
N PHE A 414 15.42 3.98 8.38
CA PHE A 414 15.42 5.44 8.30
C PHE A 414 14.89 6.07 9.60
N GLU A 415 15.59 7.07 10.13
CA GLU A 415 15.19 7.81 11.34
C GLU A 415 14.01 8.73 11.08
N PHE A 416 13.74 9.08 9.82
CA PHE A 416 12.65 9.97 9.46
C PHE A 416 11.46 9.24 8.82
N ASN A 417 10.26 9.76 9.06
CA ASN A 417 9.02 9.24 8.51
C ASN A 417 8.61 9.95 7.20
N GLU A 418 7.55 9.44 6.58
CA GLU A 418 6.98 9.97 5.34
C GLU A 418 6.54 11.45 5.46
N ARG A 419 6.21 11.94 6.66
CA ARG A 419 5.80 13.33 6.89
C ARG A 419 6.95 14.31 6.65
N LEU A 420 8.20 13.90 6.86
CA LEU A 420 9.37 14.70 6.49
C LEU A 420 9.40 14.91 4.97
N LEU A 421 9.25 13.82 4.21
CA LEU A 421 9.29 13.85 2.75
C LEU A 421 8.17 14.75 2.19
N LEU A 422 6.95 14.61 2.71
CA LEU A 422 5.83 15.49 2.34
C LEU A 422 6.09 16.96 2.68
N THR A 423 6.71 17.25 3.83
CA THR A 423 7.06 18.61 4.24
C THR A 423 8.12 19.23 3.33
N ILE A 424 9.12 18.45 2.92
CA ILE A 424 10.12 18.87 1.93
C ILE A 424 9.44 19.20 0.60
N MET A 425 8.52 18.35 0.13
CA MET A 425 7.79 18.58 -1.12
C MET A 425 6.86 19.80 -1.08
N ASP A 426 6.19 20.06 0.04
CA ASP A 426 5.38 21.27 0.21
C ASP A 426 6.25 22.54 0.14
N HIS A 427 7.41 22.49 0.79
CA HIS A 427 8.29 23.63 0.88
C HIS A 427 9.21 23.82 -0.32
N LEU A 428 9.40 22.78 -1.14
CA LEU A 428 10.00 22.87 -2.48
C LEU A 428 9.33 23.98 -3.29
N TYR A 429 7.99 24.04 -3.31
CA TYR A 429 7.26 25.02 -4.13
C TYR A 429 6.90 26.32 -3.42
N SER A 430 6.85 26.32 -2.09
CA SER A 430 6.23 27.40 -1.31
C SER A 430 6.87 28.78 -1.44
N CYS A 431 8.16 28.85 -1.82
CA CYS A 431 9.01 30.04 -1.72
C CYS A 431 9.07 30.65 -0.29
N ARG A 432 8.71 29.88 0.74
CA ARG A 432 8.73 30.32 2.14
C ARG A 432 10.14 30.37 2.72
N PHE A 433 10.99 29.44 2.30
CA PHE A 433 12.35 29.26 2.78
C PHE A 433 13.35 29.47 1.64
N GLY A 434 14.58 29.86 1.98
CA GLY A 434 15.65 30.11 1.00
C GLY A 434 16.28 28.85 0.42
N THR A 435 16.09 27.68 1.06
CA THR A 435 16.78 26.41 0.77
C THR A 435 16.78 26.06 -0.73
N PHE A 436 15.62 26.12 -1.39
CA PHE A 436 15.43 25.66 -2.77
C PHE A 436 15.30 26.79 -3.81
N LEU A 437 15.71 28.04 -3.51
CA LEU A 437 15.39 29.17 -4.41
C LEU A 437 16.33 29.34 -5.62
N TYR A 438 17.59 28.92 -5.53
CA TYR A 438 18.64 29.27 -6.50
C TYR A 438 19.31 28.04 -7.12
N ASN A 439 19.99 28.24 -8.25
CA ASN A 439 20.59 27.18 -9.06
C ASN A 439 21.97 26.69 -8.60
N CYS A 440 22.73 27.48 -7.85
CA CYS A 440 24.08 27.12 -7.41
C CYS A 440 24.52 27.89 -6.17
N GLU A 441 25.62 27.47 -5.54
CA GLU A 441 26.16 28.12 -4.34
C GLU A 441 26.62 29.55 -4.64
N SER A 442 27.29 29.79 -5.77
CA SER A 442 27.68 31.14 -6.22
C SER A 442 26.51 32.13 -6.25
N ALA A 443 25.37 31.73 -6.85
CA ALA A 443 24.17 32.57 -6.89
C ALA A 443 23.60 32.84 -5.49
N ARG A 444 23.64 31.85 -4.59
CA ARG A 444 23.16 32.01 -3.21
C ARG A 444 24.02 32.98 -2.41
N ASP A 445 25.33 32.97 -2.62
CA ASP A 445 26.26 33.90 -1.98
C ASP A 445 26.09 35.32 -2.50
N GLN A 446 26.00 35.50 -3.82
CA GLN A 446 25.73 36.80 -4.45
C GLN A 446 24.45 37.45 -3.93
N HIS A 447 23.43 36.64 -3.61
CA HIS A 447 22.13 37.11 -3.11
C HIS A 447 22.02 37.05 -1.58
N GLU A 448 23.11 36.71 -0.88
CA GLU A 448 23.22 36.56 0.56
C GLU A 448 22.07 35.73 1.18
N VAL A 449 21.67 34.65 0.50
CA VAL A 449 20.49 33.84 0.85
C VAL A 449 20.56 33.35 2.31
N ARG A 450 21.70 32.80 2.71
CA ARG A 450 21.93 32.25 4.05
C ARG A 450 21.82 33.31 5.17
N LYS A 451 22.04 34.59 4.85
CA LYS A 451 21.92 35.71 5.80
C LYS A 451 20.54 36.36 5.79
N LYS A 452 19.90 36.43 4.61
CA LYS A 452 18.67 37.21 4.37
C LYS A 452 17.39 36.39 4.40
N THR A 453 17.49 35.06 4.48
CA THR A 453 16.33 34.15 4.45
C THR A 453 16.46 33.05 5.50
N VAL A 454 15.34 32.41 5.83
CA VAL A 454 15.31 31.26 6.74
C VAL A 454 15.45 29.96 5.97
N SER A 455 16.19 29.00 6.52
CA SER A 455 16.27 27.62 5.99
C SER A 455 15.04 26.79 6.37
N LEU A 456 14.60 25.89 5.49
CA LEU A 456 13.58 24.90 5.81
C LEU A 456 13.96 24.08 7.06
N TRP A 457 15.26 23.79 7.23
CA TRP A 457 15.74 22.97 8.34
C TRP A 457 15.50 23.63 9.70
N SER A 458 15.42 24.96 9.77
CA SER A 458 14.98 25.65 11.00
C SER A 458 13.58 25.23 11.42
N LEU A 459 12.64 25.10 10.48
CA LEU A 459 11.29 24.64 10.76
C LEU A 459 11.28 23.15 11.13
N VAL A 460 11.97 22.32 10.35
CA VAL A 460 12.01 20.86 10.57
C VAL A 460 12.59 20.54 11.94
N ASN A 461 13.73 21.13 12.30
CA ASN A 461 14.41 20.84 13.56
C ASN A 461 13.66 21.42 14.77
N SER A 462 12.93 22.54 14.61
CA SER A 462 12.03 23.03 15.67
C SER A 462 10.85 22.10 15.99
N LYS A 463 10.62 21.08 15.15
CA LYS A 463 9.54 20.10 15.27
C LYS A 463 10.03 18.67 14.99
N SER A 464 11.27 18.35 15.35
CA SER A 464 11.92 17.08 15.04
C SER A 464 11.04 15.86 15.36
N ASP A 465 10.38 15.86 16.52
CA ASP A 465 9.56 14.75 17.00
C ASP A 465 8.40 14.36 16.07
N THR A 466 7.93 15.31 15.25
CA THR A 466 6.88 15.09 14.25
C THR A 466 7.38 14.28 13.05
N TYR A 467 8.68 14.29 12.82
CA TYR A 467 9.34 13.72 11.65
C TYR A 467 10.08 12.42 11.95
N LEU A 468 10.23 12.04 13.21
CA LEU A 468 10.93 10.82 13.58
C LEU A 468 10.08 9.58 13.25
N ASN A 469 10.70 8.66 12.52
CA ASN A 469 10.20 7.32 12.31
C ASN A 469 10.37 6.55 13.62
N PRO A 470 9.26 6.15 14.26
CA PRO A 470 9.35 5.33 15.46
C PRO A 470 10.00 3.98 15.15
N PHE A 471 10.02 3.54 13.88
CA PHE A 471 10.55 2.28 13.43
C PHE A 471 12.06 2.19 13.24
N TYR A 472 12.76 3.30 13.38
CA TYR A 472 14.17 3.35 13.15
C TYR A 472 14.97 2.48 14.14
N THR A 473 15.75 1.56 13.60
CA THR A 473 16.81 0.88 14.34
C THR A 473 18.17 1.40 13.89
N PRO A 474 19.02 1.89 14.81
CA PRO A 474 20.37 2.32 14.49
C PRO A 474 21.24 1.14 14.07
N GLU A 475 21.18 0.73 12.80
CA GLU A 475 22.07 -0.28 12.25
C GLU A 475 23.43 0.36 11.90
N SER A 476 24.52 -0.19 12.43
CA SER A 476 25.88 0.23 12.08
C SER A 476 26.30 -0.37 10.73
N GLY A 477 26.12 0.38 9.64
CA GLY A 477 26.89 0.17 8.40
C GLY A 477 26.36 -0.85 7.38
N ARG A 478 25.14 -1.39 7.51
CA ARG A 478 24.56 -2.30 6.50
C ARG A 478 24.21 -1.54 5.21
N VAL A 479 24.69 -2.05 4.06
CA VAL A 479 24.29 -1.56 2.73
C VAL A 479 22.87 -2.05 2.39
N LEU A 480 22.02 -1.14 1.90
CA LEU A 480 20.65 -1.47 1.47
C LEU A 480 20.61 -1.79 -0.02
N TYR A 481 19.91 -2.88 -0.37
CA TYR A 481 19.71 -3.32 -1.75
C TYR A 481 18.20 -3.35 -2.09
N PRO A 482 17.57 -2.20 -2.39
CA PRO A 482 16.18 -2.13 -2.79
C PRO A 482 15.92 -2.86 -4.11
N VAL A 483 14.68 -3.29 -4.32
CA VAL A 483 14.21 -3.84 -5.59
C VAL A 483 13.60 -2.72 -6.43
N ALA A 484 14.21 -2.43 -7.58
CA ALA A 484 13.81 -1.34 -8.48
C ALA A 484 12.86 -1.78 -9.63
N SER A 485 12.36 -3.01 -9.60
CA SER A 485 11.44 -3.52 -10.61
C SER A 485 10.04 -2.95 -10.41
N MET A 486 9.32 -2.69 -11.51
CA MET A 486 7.97 -2.12 -11.53
C MET A 486 6.99 -2.78 -10.55
N ARG A 487 7.10 -4.11 -10.38
CA ARG A 487 6.20 -4.86 -9.49
C ARG A 487 6.37 -4.56 -7.99
N HIS A 488 7.48 -3.92 -7.60
CA HIS A 488 7.79 -3.52 -6.23
C HIS A 488 7.74 -1.99 -6.04
N LEU A 489 7.45 -1.24 -7.09
CA LEU A 489 7.28 0.21 -7.04
C LEU A 489 5.80 0.52 -6.87
N GLU A 490 5.51 1.42 -5.94
CA GLU A 490 4.15 1.84 -5.65
C GLU A 490 3.95 3.30 -6.06
N LEU A 491 2.74 3.68 -6.47
CA LEU A 491 2.46 5.10 -6.58
C LEU A 491 2.43 5.72 -5.18
N TRP A 492 3.16 6.82 -4.97
CA TRP A 492 3.12 7.58 -3.73
C TRP A 492 1.77 8.33 -3.56
N VAL A 493 0.70 7.59 -3.24
CA VAL A 493 -0.70 8.06 -3.20
C VAL A 493 -0.88 9.26 -2.27
N THR A 494 -0.25 9.22 -1.10
CA THR A 494 -0.24 10.27 -0.07
C THR A 494 0.47 11.56 -0.50
N TYR A 495 1.20 11.57 -1.62
CA TYR A 495 1.74 12.77 -2.25
C TYR A 495 0.95 13.17 -3.50
N TYR A 496 0.81 12.25 -4.47
CA TYR A 496 0.23 12.56 -5.78
C TYR A 496 -1.29 12.74 -5.77
N ILE A 497 -2.00 12.15 -4.80
CA ILE A 497 -3.47 12.10 -4.75
C ILE A 497 -4.04 12.82 -3.51
N ARG A 498 -3.19 13.32 -2.61
CA ARG A 498 -3.55 13.95 -1.32
C ARG A 498 -4.54 15.11 -1.37
N TRP A 499 -4.70 15.73 -2.54
CA TRP A 499 -5.62 16.86 -2.74
C TRP A 499 -7.02 16.42 -3.16
N ASN A 500 -7.28 15.12 -3.26
CA ASN A 500 -8.62 14.59 -3.50
C ASN A 500 -9.50 14.74 -2.24
N PRO A 501 -10.63 15.49 -2.30
CA PRO A 501 -11.45 15.79 -1.13
C PRO A 501 -12.03 14.55 -0.41
N ARG A 502 -12.21 13.43 -1.12
CA ARG A 502 -12.75 12.18 -0.53
C ARG A 502 -11.78 11.47 0.42
N ILE A 503 -10.50 11.84 0.41
CA ILE A 503 -9.40 11.14 1.13
C ILE A 503 -8.97 11.91 2.38
N ARG A 504 -9.30 13.20 2.49
CA ARG A 504 -8.69 14.15 3.44
C ARG A 504 -9.14 14.01 4.90
N HIS A 505 -9.96 13.03 5.25
CA HIS A 505 -10.57 12.87 6.57
C HIS A 505 -9.88 11.87 7.52
N GLN A 506 -8.74 11.29 7.15
CA GLN A 506 -8.06 10.31 8.00
C GLN A 506 -6.58 10.65 8.16
N GLN A 507 -6.20 11.29 9.27
CA GLN A 507 -4.80 11.31 9.72
C GLN A 507 -4.71 11.43 11.25
N GLN A 508 -4.42 10.32 11.91
CA GLN A 508 -3.20 10.08 12.70
C GLN A 508 -3.26 8.63 13.21
N SER A 509 -2.16 7.87 13.06
CA SER A 509 -2.11 6.47 13.44
C SER A 509 -1.67 6.31 14.89
N PRO A 510 -2.50 5.76 15.79
CA PRO A 510 -2.10 5.39 17.17
C PRO A 510 -0.94 4.38 17.22
N VAL A 511 -0.65 3.72 16.09
CA VAL A 511 0.40 2.69 15.94
C VAL A 511 1.81 3.25 16.14
N GLU A 512 2.07 4.50 15.69
CA GLU A 512 3.41 5.10 15.79
C GLU A 512 3.84 5.35 17.23
N GLN A 513 2.89 5.57 18.15
CA GLN A 513 3.18 5.90 19.54
C GLN A 513 3.49 4.65 20.37
N ARG A 514 2.72 3.57 20.18
CA ARG A 514 2.93 2.31 20.92
C ARG A 514 4.15 1.53 20.45
N TYR A 515 4.51 1.68 19.18
CA TYR A 515 5.66 1.00 18.61
C TYR A 515 7.02 1.57 19.07
N LYS A 516 7.08 2.86 19.44
CA LYS A 516 8.26 3.45 20.11
C LYS A 516 8.62 2.74 21.42
N GLU A 517 7.62 2.24 22.15
CA GLU A 517 7.83 1.54 23.42
C GLU A 517 8.37 0.11 23.23
N LEU A 518 7.98 -0.57 22.14
CA LEU A 518 8.39 -1.94 21.84
C LEU A 518 9.80 -2.03 21.23
N LEU A 519 10.22 -1.04 20.44
CA LEU A 519 11.55 -1.03 19.83
C LEU A 519 12.69 -0.73 20.78
N ALA A 520 12.46 0.11 21.80
CA ALA A 520 13.43 0.34 22.86
C ALA A 520 13.82 -0.97 23.59
N LEU A 521 12.96 -1.99 23.54
CA LEU A 521 13.20 -3.30 24.14
C LEU A 521 13.80 -4.34 23.18
N ARG A 522 13.60 -4.17 21.88
CA ARG A 522 14.12 -5.06 20.82
C ARG A 522 15.65 -5.00 20.75
N ASP A 523 16.22 -3.80 20.82
CA ASP A 523 17.66 -3.56 20.64
C ASP A 523 18.50 -4.15 21.79
N GLU A 524 17.90 -4.36 22.96
CA GLU A 524 18.54 -5.04 24.10
C GLU A 524 18.57 -6.57 23.94
N TYR A 525 17.67 -7.13 23.13
CA TYR A 525 17.40 -8.58 23.04
C TYR A 525 17.98 -9.26 21.81
N LEU A 526 18.18 -8.56 20.69
CA LEU A 526 18.90 -9.07 19.51
C LEU A 526 20.34 -9.53 19.84
N LYS A 527 20.89 -9.03 20.95
CA LYS A 527 22.20 -9.42 21.49
C LYS A 527 22.22 -10.80 22.18
N LYS A 528 21.06 -11.46 22.34
CA LYS A 528 20.91 -12.74 23.07
C LYS A 528 20.36 -13.90 22.22
N LEU A 529 19.90 -13.63 21.00
CA LEU A 529 19.22 -14.61 20.13
C LEU A 529 20.17 -15.37 19.18
N GLU A 530 21.46 -15.04 19.17
CA GLU A 530 22.48 -15.72 18.34
C GLU A 530 22.88 -17.13 18.81
N GLU A 531 22.27 -17.69 19.86
CA GLU A 531 22.81 -18.90 20.52
C GLU A 531 22.10 -20.25 20.30
N LEU A 532 20.95 -20.38 19.61
CA LEU A 532 20.28 -21.71 19.56
C LEU A 532 19.55 -22.00 18.25
N GLN A 533 20.04 -22.98 17.47
CA GLN A 533 19.23 -24.05 16.83
C GLN A 533 20.10 -25.07 16.08
N ARG A 534 19.87 -26.36 16.30
CA ARG A 534 20.15 -27.42 15.31
C ARG A 534 19.28 -28.68 15.53
N SER A 535 18.99 -29.35 14.42
CA SER A 535 17.88 -30.26 14.13
C SER A 535 18.22 -31.76 14.12
N ASP A 536 17.17 -32.60 14.20
CA ASP A 536 17.17 -34.07 14.03
C ASP A 536 17.01 -34.56 12.58
N SER A 537 17.33 -35.85 12.34
CA SER A 537 17.48 -36.53 11.04
C SER A 537 16.48 -37.68 10.80
N SER A 538 16.09 -37.95 9.54
CA SER A 538 16.01 -39.31 8.93
C SER A 538 15.69 -39.27 7.41
N SER A 539 15.82 -40.43 6.73
CA SER A 539 16.29 -40.66 5.34
C SER A 539 15.23 -40.94 4.23
N SER A 540 15.60 -40.77 2.94
CA SER A 540 14.79 -41.11 1.73
C SER A 540 15.64 -41.48 0.46
N LEU A 541 14.96 -41.87 -0.65
CA LEU A 541 15.45 -42.57 -1.87
C LEU A 541 15.70 -41.67 -3.12
N LYS A 542 16.65 -42.02 -4.00
CA LYS A 542 17.29 -41.13 -5.01
C LYS A 542 16.71 -41.15 -6.45
N ASP A 543 17.06 -40.10 -7.21
CA ASP A 543 17.09 -39.96 -8.69
C ASP A 543 15.85 -39.39 -9.44
N VAL A 544 15.43 -38.15 -9.11
CA VAL A 544 14.45 -37.35 -9.90
C VAL A 544 15.01 -35.96 -10.26
N MET A 545 14.67 -35.43 -11.44
CA MET A 545 15.07 -34.08 -11.88
C MET A 545 13.90 -33.09 -11.78
N TYR A 546 14.08 -31.99 -11.05
CA TYR A 546 13.14 -30.87 -11.00
C TYR A 546 13.57 -29.77 -11.99
N ILE A 547 12.66 -29.35 -12.86
CA ILE A 547 12.85 -28.26 -13.82
C ILE A 547 12.31 -26.99 -13.18
N CYS A 548 13.15 -26.31 -12.39
CA CYS A 548 12.74 -25.07 -11.71
C CYS A 548 12.68 -23.90 -12.71
N PRO A 549 11.54 -23.20 -12.83
CA PRO A 549 11.41 -22.08 -13.75
C PRO A 549 12.32 -20.89 -13.39
N PHE A 550 12.79 -20.81 -12.14
CA PHE A 550 13.59 -19.68 -11.64
C PHE A 550 15.09 -19.98 -11.55
N SER A 551 15.44 -21.26 -11.41
CA SER A 551 16.79 -21.70 -11.03
C SER A 551 17.37 -22.75 -11.97
N GLY A 552 16.62 -23.18 -12.99
CA GLY A 552 17.05 -24.21 -13.93
C GLY A 552 16.87 -25.63 -13.38
N LEU A 553 17.54 -26.58 -14.04
CA LEU A 553 17.47 -28.00 -13.70
C LEU A 553 18.18 -28.30 -12.37
N MET A 554 17.56 -29.12 -11.52
CA MET A 554 18.15 -29.60 -10.26
C MET A 554 17.88 -31.08 -10.09
N ASN A 555 18.90 -31.88 -9.75
CA ASN A 555 18.71 -33.28 -9.40
C ASN A 555 18.42 -33.41 -7.91
N GLY A 556 17.56 -34.35 -7.55
CA GLY A 556 17.19 -34.54 -6.17
C GLY A 556 16.43 -35.83 -5.91
N THR A 557 15.88 -35.90 -4.71
CA THR A 557 15.11 -37.01 -4.18
C THR A 557 13.66 -36.59 -4.10
N LEU A 558 12.77 -37.39 -4.67
CA LEU A 558 11.33 -37.18 -4.59
C LEU A 558 10.70 -38.21 -3.65
N THR A 559 9.94 -37.72 -2.67
CA THR A 559 9.18 -38.54 -1.74
C THR A 559 7.69 -38.20 -1.89
N ILE A 560 6.85 -39.21 -2.10
CA ILE A 560 5.40 -39.06 -2.19
C ILE A 560 4.78 -39.82 -1.02
N THR A 561 3.96 -39.13 -0.23
CA THR A 561 3.11 -39.75 0.79
C THR A 561 1.65 -39.77 0.31
N ASP A 562 0.75 -40.23 1.16
CA ASP A 562 -0.70 -40.11 0.96
C ASP A 562 -1.25 -38.69 1.19
N TYR A 563 -0.39 -37.72 1.55
CA TYR A 563 -0.75 -36.32 1.82
C TYR A 563 0.06 -35.29 1.03
N LYS A 564 1.38 -35.47 0.97
CA LYS A 564 2.28 -34.49 0.35
C LYS A 564 3.34 -35.14 -0.52
N MET A 565 3.84 -34.34 -1.44
CA MET A 565 4.99 -34.61 -2.27
C MET A 565 6.13 -33.68 -1.83
N HIS A 566 7.30 -34.25 -1.58
CA HIS A 566 8.47 -33.56 -1.06
C HIS A 566 9.66 -33.83 -1.99
N PHE A 567 10.27 -32.79 -2.53
CA PHE A 567 11.49 -32.87 -3.33
C PHE A 567 12.64 -32.15 -2.64
N THR A 568 13.79 -32.82 -2.53
CA THR A 568 15.01 -32.25 -1.94
C THR A 568 16.20 -32.36 -2.88
N SER A 569 16.96 -31.27 -3.05
CA SER A 569 18.24 -31.26 -3.75
C SER A 569 19.35 -30.71 -2.84
N VAL A 570 20.50 -31.37 -2.85
CA VAL A 570 21.71 -31.00 -2.09
C VAL A 570 22.84 -30.51 -3.01
N GLU A 571 22.55 -30.24 -4.29
CA GLU A 571 23.57 -29.81 -5.29
C GLU A 571 24.04 -28.36 -5.09
N ARG A 572 23.39 -27.57 -4.23
CA ARG A 572 23.71 -26.17 -3.94
C ARG A 572 24.25 -26.01 -2.52
N GLU A 573 24.94 -24.90 -2.25
CA GLU A 573 25.46 -24.55 -0.89
C GLU A 573 24.36 -24.58 0.18
N SER A 574 23.11 -24.25 -0.19
CA SER A 574 21.91 -24.43 0.64
C SER A 574 21.00 -25.52 0.08
N GLN A 575 20.49 -26.41 0.93
CA GLN A 575 19.51 -27.44 0.56
C GLN A 575 18.27 -26.81 -0.07
N PHE A 576 17.89 -27.25 -1.28
CA PHE A 576 16.65 -26.84 -1.94
C PHE A 576 15.53 -27.80 -1.56
N ILE A 577 14.38 -27.25 -1.13
CA ILE A 577 13.21 -28.02 -0.72
C ILE A 577 11.98 -27.51 -1.48
N LEU A 578 11.21 -28.45 -2.04
CA LEU A 578 9.91 -28.19 -2.66
C LEU A 578 8.85 -29.12 -2.05
N ASP A 579 7.93 -28.54 -1.29
CA ASP A 579 6.76 -29.22 -0.72
C ASP A 579 5.48 -28.89 -1.50
N ILE A 580 4.71 -29.93 -1.83
CA ILE A 580 3.42 -29.82 -2.52
C ILE A 580 2.39 -30.68 -1.78
N ASN A 581 1.34 -30.05 -1.23
CA ASN A 581 0.19 -30.78 -0.72
C ASN A 581 -0.56 -31.41 -1.90
N LEU A 582 -0.85 -32.71 -1.84
CA LEU A 582 -1.46 -33.41 -2.97
C LEU A 582 -2.87 -32.88 -3.30
N GLY A 583 -3.63 -32.42 -2.31
CA GLY A 583 -4.94 -31.77 -2.53
C GLY A 583 -4.90 -30.44 -3.30
N ALA A 584 -3.71 -29.81 -3.36
CA ALA A 584 -3.47 -28.62 -4.18
C ALA A 584 -3.24 -28.95 -5.66
N ILE A 585 -2.99 -30.21 -6.03
CA ILE A 585 -2.85 -30.61 -7.43
C ILE A 585 -4.24 -30.57 -8.08
N SER A 586 -4.36 -29.83 -9.19
CA SER A 586 -5.60 -29.76 -9.97
C SER A 586 -5.60 -30.75 -11.11
N ARG A 587 -4.46 -30.99 -11.77
CA ARG A 587 -4.30 -31.98 -12.84
C ARG A 587 -2.82 -32.35 -13.02
N LEU A 588 -2.61 -33.52 -13.62
CA LEU A 588 -1.31 -34.05 -14.01
C LEU A 588 -1.19 -33.98 -15.54
N GLU A 589 -0.11 -33.43 -16.07
CA GLU A 589 0.15 -33.36 -17.51
C GLU A 589 1.46 -34.06 -17.85
N THR A 590 1.46 -34.89 -18.89
CA THR A 590 2.70 -35.42 -19.45
C THR A 590 3.32 -34.38 -20.38
N ILE A 591 4.59 -34.04 -20.17
CA ILE A 591 5.32 -33.07 -20.99
C ILE A 591 6.49 -33.75 -21.72
N SER A 592 6.85 -33.23 -22.89
CA SER A 592 8.08 -33.64 -23.58
C SER A 592 9.30 -32.98 -22.91
N VAL A 593 10.38 -33.75 -22.74
CA VAL A 593 11.64 -33.23 -22.20
C VAL A 593 12.74 -33.44 -23.24
N PRO A 594 13.16 -32.40 -23.97
CA PRO A 594 14.19 -32.52 -24.98
C PRO A 594 15.54 -32.94 -24.37
N ASN A 595 16.31 -33.77 -25.08
CA ASN A 595 17.74 -34.05 -24.84
C ASN A 595 18.12 -34.83 -23.55
N LEU A 596 17.24 -35.64 -22.95
CA LEU A 596 17.54 -36.42 -21.73
C LEU A 596 17.57 -37.96 -21.92
N GLY A 597 17.79 -38.44 -23.15
CA GLY A 597 17.98 -39.87 -23.49
C GLY A 597 16.69 -40.69 -23.67
N GLU A 598 16.83 -41.93 -24.15
CA GLU A 598 15.73 -42.89 -24.27
C GLU A 598 15.23 -43.30 -22.86
N ASN A 599 13.91 -43.47 -22.68
CA ASN A 599 13.21 -43.82 -21.42
C ASN A 599 13.05 -42.71 -20.35
N THR A 600 13.19 -41.43 -20.70
CA THR A 600 12.87 -40.30 -19.80
C THR A 600 11.46 -39.76 -20.06
N ARG A 601 10.63 -39.62 -19.02
CA ARG A 601 9.29 -38.99 -19.08
C ARG A 601 9.28 -37.65 -18.35
N GLY A 602 8.46 -36.73 -18.83
CA GLY A 602 8.21 -35.44 -18.20
C GLY A 602 6.82 -35.37 -17.57
N LEU A 603 6.72 -34.68 -16.44
CA LEU A 603 5.50 -34.48 -15.68
C LEU A 603 5.36 -33.01 -15.27
N GLU A 604 4.24 -32.38 -15.58
CA GLU A 604 3.82 -31.09 -15.03
C GLU A 604 2.66 -31.28 -14.04
N LEU A 605 2.82 -30.74 -12.84
CA LEU A 605 1.80 -30.71 -11.80
C LEU A 605 1.12 -29.36 -11.83
N VAL A 606 -0.08 -29.26 -12.39
CA VAL A 606 -0.81 -27.99 -12.40
C VAL A 606 -1.53 -27.83 -11.07
N CYS A 607 -1.06 -26.91 -10.24
CA CYS A 607 -1.60 -26.71 -8.89
C CYS A 607 -2.59 -25.54 -8.81
N LYS A 608 -3.47 -25.61 -7.81
CA LYS A 608 -4.50 -24.61 -7.44
C LYS A 608 -3.91 -23.38 -6.75
N ASP A 609 -2.71 -23.51 -6.20
CA ASP A 609 -1.97 -22.48 -5.45
C ASP A 609 -1.05 -21.63 -6.34
N MET A 610 -1.42 -21.40 -7.61
CA MET A 610 -0.71 -20.54 -8.58
C MET A 610 0.62 -21.05 -9.16
N ARG A 611 1.10 -22.25 -8.80
CA ARG A 611 2.29 -22.86 -9.43
C ARG A 611 1.95 -24.00 -10.39
N SER A 612 2.90 -24.32 -11.26
CA SER A 612 2.93 -25.55 -12.04
C SER A 612 4.34 -26.17 -12.06
N PRO A 613 4.75 -26.93 -11.03
CA PRO A 613 6.07 -27.58 -10.98
C PRO A 613 6.25 -28.64 -12.08
N ARG A 614 7.45 -28.71 -12.67
CA ARG A 614 7.79 -29.64 -13.76
C ARG A 614 8.92 -30.57 -13.36
N PHE A 615 8.79 -31.85 -13.65
CA PHE A 615 9.75 -32.90 -13.31
C PHE A 615 10.10 -33.73 -14.55
N ALA A 616 11.31 -34.26 -14.56
CA ALA A 616 11.75 -35.29 -15.49
C ALA A 616 12.28 -36.49 -14.69
N TYR A 617 11.85 -37.69 -15.06
CA TYR A 617 12.23 -38.93 -14.39
C TYR A 617 12.40 -40.07 -15.40
N LYS A 618 13.24 -41.04 -15.06
CA LYS A 618 13.43 -42.25 -15.88
C LYS A 618 12.39 -43.30 -15.48
N THR A 619 11.85 -44.01 -16.47
CA THR A 619 10.96 -45.14 -16.21
C THR A 619 11.75 -46.41 -15.98
N ASP A 620 11.50 -47.09 -14.87
CA ASP A 620 12.00 -48.43 -14.58
C ASP A 620 10.81 -49.40 -14.56
N SER A 621 10.91 -50.51 -15.30
CA SER A 621 9.84 -51.52 -15.37
C SER A 621 9.61 -52.27 -14.04
N SER A 622 10.51 -52.12 -13.06
CA SER A 622 10.41 -52.72 -11.73
C SER A 622 9.68 -51.86 -10.69
N GLN A 623 9.34 -50.60 -11.00
CA GLN A 623 8.65 -49.67 -10.09
C GLN A 623 7.32 -49.16 -10.67
N PRO A 624 6.32 -48.85 -9.83
CA PRO A 624 5.07 -48.25 -10.29
C PRO A 624 5.31 -46.86 -10.88
N ASP A 625 4.55 -46.49 -11.91
CA ASP A 625 4.71 -45.19 -12.56
C ASP A 625 4.34 -44.05 -11.58
N ILE A 626 5.22 -43.05 -11.47
CA ILE A 626 5.04 -41.90 -10.58
C ILE A 626 3.69 -41.21 -10.83
N ILE A 627 3.25 -41.13 -12.10
CA ILE A 627 1.97 -40.54 -12.48
C ILE A 627 0.79 -41.33 -11.89
N GLU A 628 0.86 -42.67 -11.90
CA GLU A 628 -0.19 -43.52 -11.35
C GLU A 628 -0.29 -43.36 -9.83
N VAL A 629 0.85 -43.35 -9.14
CA VAL A 629 0.94 -43.11 -7.69
C VAL A 629 0.38 -41.72 -7.35
N LEU A 630 0.78 -40.67 -8.07
CA LEU A 630 0.28 -39.31 -7.85
C LEU A 630 -1.21 -39.19 -8.14
N SER A 631 -1.72 -39.78 -9.23
CA SER A 631 -3.15 -39.75 -9.55
C SER A 631 -3.97 -40.39 -8.43
N LYS A 632 -3.52 -41.55 -7.94
CA LYS A 632 -4.17 -42.28 -6.84
C LYS A 632 -4.29 -41.43 -5.57
N HIS A 633 -3.22 -40.76 -5.17
CA HIS A 633 -3.16 -40.03 -3.90
C HIS A 633 -3.60 -38.55 -3.98
N ALA A 634 -3.50 -37.91 -5.15
CA ALA A 634 -3.99 -36.54 -5.37
C ALA A 634 -5.50 -36.49 -5.66
N PHE A 635 -6.06 -37.55 -6.25
CA PHE A 635 -7.49 -37.65 -6.60
C PHE A 635 -8.17 -38.83 -5.89
N PRO A 636 -8.11 -38.91 -4.54
CA PRO A 636 -8.61 -40.07 -3.81
C PRO A 636 -10.10 -40.36 -4.07
N LEU A 637 -10.96 -39.34 -4.23
CA LEU A 637 -12.40 -39.59 -4.46
C LEU A 637 -12.66 -40.23 -5.82
N PHE A 638 -11.89 -39.88 -6.86
CA PHE A 638 -11.96 -40.54 -8.16
C PHE A 638 -11.60 -42.04 -8.07
N HIS A 639 -10.65 -42.37 -7.19
CA HIS A 639 -10.19 -43.73 -6.94
C HIS A 639 -10.95 -44.45 -5.81
N ASN A 640 -12.09 -43.90 -5.34
CA ASN A 640 -12.87 -44.42 -4.21
C ASN A 640 -12.08 -44.58 -2.89
N LEU A 641 -11.07 -43.75 -2.69
CA LEU A 641 -10.27 -43.64 -1.47
C LEU A 641 -10.78 -42.49 -0.58
N PRO A 642 -10.60 -42.58 0.75
CA PRO A 642 -10.93 -41.47 1.64
C PRO A 642 -9.97 -40.28 1.42
N LEU A 643 -10.48 -39.07 1.68
CA LEU A 643 -9.62 -37.88 1.79
C LEU A 643 -8.69 -38.01 3.01
N PHE A 644 -7.47 -37.46 2.91
CA PHE A 644 -6.45 -37.58 3.94
C PHE A 644 -6.92 -37.10 5.33
N ALA A 645 -7.80 -36.09 5.41
CA ALA A 645 -8.38 -35.63 6.66
C ALA A 645 -9.03 -36.72 7.53
N PHE A 646 -9.53 -37.81 6.94
CA PHE A 646 -10.11 -38.95 7.67
C PHE A 646 -9.04 -39.94 8.17
N LEU A 647 -7.87 -39.91 7.55
CA LEU A 647 -6.70 -40.71 7.90
C LEU A 647 -5.83 -40.00 8.94
N TYR A 648 -5.85 -38.67 8.96
CA TYR A 648 -5.08 -37.83 9.88
C TYR A 648 -5.55 -37.99 11.33
N LYS A 649 -4.62 -38.34 12.24
CA LYS A 649 -4.89 -38.67 13.66
C LYS A 649 -4.11 -37.82 14.67
N GLU A 650 -3.48 -36.74 14.23
CA GLU A 650 -2.77 -35.85 15.16
C GLU A 650 -3.74 -35.23 16.17
N GLN A 651 -3.27 -35.05 17.40
CA GLN A 651 -4.04 -34.49 18.50
C GLN A 651 -3.51 -33.12 18.87
N PHE A 652 -4.43 -32.20 19.12
CA PHE A 652 -4.14 -30.83 19.51
C PHE A 652 -4.72 -30.55 20.90
N PRO A 653 -4.12 -29.64 21.69
CA PRO A 653 -4.61 -29.29 23.02
C PRO A 653 -5.99 -28.61 22.98
N VAL A 654 -6.39 -28.05 21.83
CA VAL A 654 -7.65 -27.34 21.64
C VAL A 654 -8.51 -28.08 20.62
N ASP A 655 -9.77 -28.36 20.95
CA ASP A 655 -10.76 -28.85 19.99
C ASP A 655 -11.37 -27.71 19.20
N GLY A 656 -10.84 -27.48 18.00
CA GLY A 656 -11.31 -26.46 17.06
C GLY A 656 -12.74 -26.67 16.57
N TRP A 657 -13.35 -27.85 16.72
CA TRP A 657 -14.77 -28.04 16.40
C TRP A 657 -15.69 -27.33 17.39
N LYS A 658 -15.19 -26.90 18.55
CA LYS A 658 -15.93 -26.14 19.56
C LYS A 658 -15.81 -24.62 19.40
N VAL A 659 -15.13 -24.14 18.35
CA VAL A 659 -14.96 -22.70 18.15
C VAL A 659 -16.29 -21.99 17.93
N TYR A 660 -17.22 -22.63 17.21
CA TYR A 660 -18.52 -22.11 16.84
C TYR A 660 -19.65 -22.91 17.49
N ASP A 661 -20.48 -22.22 18.25
CA ASP A 661 -21.79 -22.71 18.71
C ASP A 661 -22.86 -21.71 18.24
N PRO A 662 -23.81 -22.11 17.37
CA PRO A 662 -24.80 -21.21 16.81
C PRO A 662 -25.60 -20.46 17.88
N THR A 663 -25.98 -21.15 18.95
CA THR A 663 -26.80 -20.56 20.02
C THR A 663 -26.01 -19.49 20.78
N SER A 664 -24.74 -19.76 21.12
CA SER A 664 -23.86 -18.80 21.78
C SER A 664 -23.58 -17.57 20.92
N GLU A 665 -23.41 -17.75 19.61
CA GLU A 665 -23.21 -16.62 18.69
C GLU A 665 -24.44 -15.73 18.60
N TYR A 666 -25.64 -16.30 18.45
CA TYR A 666 -26.86 -15.48 18.44
C TYR A 666 -27.12 -14.80 19.79
N LYS A 667 -26.81 -15.47 20.91
CA LYS A 667 -26.86 -14.85 22.25
C LYS A 667 -25.90 -13.68 22.38
N ARG A 668 -24.68 -13.77 21.84
CA ARG A 668 -23.71 -12.65 21.81
C ARG A 668 -24.31 -11.43 21.10
N GLN A 669 -25.11 -11.65 20.05
CA GLN A 669 -25.82 -10.61 19.32
C GLN A 669 -27.13 -10.13 20.00
N GLY A 670 -27.45 -10.61 21.20
CA GLY A 670 -28.64 -10.22 21.95
C GLY A 670 -29.93 -10.94 21.54
N LEU A 671 -29.82 -12.16 20.98
CA LEU A 671 -30.96 -12.94 20.49
C LEU A 671 -31.21 -14.21 21.33
N PRO A 672 -32.46 -14.70 21.41
CA PRO A 672 -33.68 -14.12 20.84
C PRO A 672 -34.10 -12.83 21.56
N ASN A 673 -34.93 -12.02 20.89
CA ASN A 673 -35.54 -10.82 21.45
C ASN A 673 -37.03 -10.74 21.06
N GLU A 674 -37.69 -9.59 21.27
CA GLU A 674 -39.12 -9.44 20.96
C GLU A 674 -39.42 -9.62 19.47
N SER A 675 -38.52 -9.17 18.59
CA SER A 675 -38.71 -9.18 17.13
C SER A 675 -38.18 -10.44 16.44
N TRP A 676 -37.20 -11.12 17.04
CA TRP A 676 -36.47 -12.23 16.42
C TRP A 676 -36.37 -13.45 17.34
N THR A 677 -36.65 -14.63 16.80
CA THR A 677 -36.61 -15.90 17.52
C THR A 677 -35.62 -16.89 16.92
N ILE A 678 -35.01 -17.72 17.78
CA ILE A 678 -34.15 -18.84 17.37
C ILE A 678 -35.04 -20.07 17.12
N SER A 679 -35.22 -20.42 15.85
CA SER A 679 -36.09 -21.50 15.41
C SER A 679 -35.34 -22.79 15.12
N LYS A 680 -35.98 -23.92 15.47
CA LYS A 680 -35.54 -25.29 15.16
C LYS A 680 -36.29 -25.89 13.96
N ILE A 681 -37.00 -25.06 13.19
CA ILE A 681 -37.81 -25.52 12.04
C ILE A 681 -36.98 -26.28 10.98
N ASN A 682 -35.66 -26.03 10.91
CA ASN A 682 -34.75 -26.71 10.00
C ASN A 682 -33.86 -27.76 10.69
N SER A 683 -34.19 -28.20 11.91
CA SER A 683 -33.33 -29.11 12.69
C SER A 683 -33.08 -30.48 12.03
N THR A 684 -33.99 -30.92 11.16
CA THR A 684 -33.84 -32.14 10.32
C THR A 684 -33.39 -31.84 8.90
N TYR A 685 -33.12 -30.57 8.56
CA TYR A 685 -32.74 -30.08 7.22
C TYR A 685 -33.82 -30.26 6.14
N GLU A 686 -35.07 -30.57 6.52
CA GLU A 686 -36.18 -30.78 5.59
C GLU A 686 -36.70 -29.49 4.94
N LEU A 687 -36.61 -28.35 5.66
CA LEU A 687 -37.03 -27.06 5.11
C LEU A 687 -36.01 -26.57 4.06
N CYS A 688 -34.72 -26.66 4.38
CA CYS A 688 -33.62 -26.35 3.46
C CYS A 688 -32.36 -27.14 3.83
N ASP A 689 -31.98 -28.07 2.95
CA ASP A 689 -30.85 -28.99 3.08
C ASP A 689 -29.46 -28.34 3.04
N THR A 690 -29.41 -27.09 2.57
CA THR A 690 -28.18 -26.28 2.44
C THR A 690 -28.09 -25.17 3.47
N TYR A 691 -29.05 -25.06 4.39
CA TYR A 691 -29.04 -24.14 5.53
C TYR A 691 -28.64 -24.87 6.82
N PRO A 692 -28.22 -24.12 7.86
CA PRO A 692 -27.95 -24.71 9.16
C PRO A 692 -29.22 -25.24 9.81
N SER A 693 -29.04 -26.15 10.77
CA SER A 693 -30.10 -26.77 11.56
C SER A 693 -30.88 -25.78 12.45
N ILE A 694 -30.25 -24.64 12.80
CA ILE A 694 -30.83 -23.56 13.60
C ILE A 694 -30.89 -22.30 12.74
N LEU A 695 -32.07 -21.68 12.67
CA LEU A 695 -32.32 -20.45 11.91
C LEU A 695 -32.88 -19.37 12.83
N VAL A 696 -32.47 -18.12 12.60
CA VAL A 696 -33.10 -16.97 13.25
C VAL A 696 -34.07 -16.31 12.28
N ILE A 697 -35.32 -16.23 12.70
CA ILE A 697 -36.46 -15.74 11.91
C ILE A 697 -37.28 -14.73 12.74
N PRO A 698 -38.12 -13.90 12.11
CA PRO A 698 -38.99 -13.00 12.85
C PRO A 698 -39.98 -13.75 13.76
N THR A 699 -40.30 -13.19 14.93
CA THR A 699 -41.19 -13.85 15.91
C THR A 699 -42.64 -13.99 15.41
N ASN A 700 -43.12 -13.04 14.60
CA ASN A 700 -44.54 -12.93 14.20
C ASN A 700 -44.86 -13.59 12.86
N ILE A 701 -44.28 -14.76 12.57
CA ILE A 701 -44.56 -15.52 11.33
C ILE A 701 -44.95 -16.97 11.64
N SER A 702 -45.91 -17.52 10.89
CA SER A 702 -46.37 -18.89 11.09
C SER A 702 -45.52 -19.90 10.31
N ASP A 703 -45.41 -21.12 10.82
CA ASP A 703 -44.68 -22.21 10.14
C ASP A 703 -45.23 -22.50 8.74
N GLU A 704 -46.54 -22.31 8.51
CA GLU A 704 -47.14 -22.50 7.18
C GLU A 704 -46.70 -21.42 6.21
N ASP A 705 -46.60 -20.16 6.64
CA ASP A 705 -46.05 -19.08 5.82
C ASP A 705 -44.60 -19.36 5.44
N ILE A 706 -43.80 -19.83 6.41
CA ILE A 706 -42.39 -20.16 6.17
C ILE A 706 -42.27 -21.24 5.08
N LYS A 707 -43.15 -22.24 5.07
CA LYS A 707 -43.19 -23.26 4.02
C LYS A 707 -43.56 -22.67 2.66
N GLN A 708 -44.54 -21.77 2.58
CA GLN A 708 -44.87 -21.12 1.31
C GLN A 708 -43.71 -20.24 0.81
N VAL A 709 -43.03 -19.53 1.70
CA VAL A 709 -41.84 -18.74 1.38
C VAL A 709 -40.68 -19.62 0.91
N SER A 710 -40.48 -20.79 1.53
CA SER A 710 -39.44 -21.73 1.09
C SER A 710 -39.72 -22.28 -0.30
N LEU A 711 -40.98 -22.48 -0.69
CA LEU A 711 -41.32 -22.86 -2.07
C LEU A 711 -41.09 -21.73 -3.08
N PHE A 712 -41.16 -20.47 -2.64
CA PHE A 712 -40.94 -19.30 -3.49
C PHE A 712 -39.47 -18.86 -3.60
N ARG A 713 -38.61 -19.26 -2.66
CA ARG A 713 -37.17 -18.94 -2.66
C ARG A 713 -36.37 -20.08 -3.29
N ALA A 714 -35.47 -19.74 -4.22
CA ALA A 714 -34.66 -20.75 -4.91
C ALA A 714 -33.90 -21.65 -3.93
N LYS A 715 -33.96 -22.98 -4.13
CA LYS A 715 -33.35 -23.98 -3.23
C LYS A 715 -33.87 -23.91 -1.78
N HIS A 716 -35.04 -23.33 -1.58
CA HIS A 716 -35.70 -23.20 -0.28
C HIS A 716 -34.96 -22.32 0.74
N ARG A 717 -34.06 -21.45 0.25
CA ARG A 717 -33.20 -20.60 1.09
C ARG A 717 -33.91 -19.30 1.43
N ILE A 718 -34.80 -19.39 2.41
CA ILE A 718 -35.63 -18.28 2.92
C ILE A 718 -34.79 -17.14 3.52
N PRO A 719 -35.34 -15.92 3.66
CA PRO A 719 -34.73 -14.83 4.42
C PRO A 719 -34.49 -15.20 5.89
N VAL A 720 -33.23 -15.20 6.33
CA VAL A 720 -32.83 -15.46 7.72
C VAL A 720 -31.75 -14.49 8.19
N LEU A 721 -31.74 -14.19 9.49
CA LEU A 721 -30.83 -13.22 10.09
C LEU A 721 -29.38 -13.72 10.06
N SER A 722 -28.47 -12.86 9.61
CA SER A 722 -27.02 -13.05 9.69
C SER A 722 -26.41 -12.20 10.81
N TRP A 723 -26.83 -10.94 10.94
CA TRP A 723 -26.31 -10.04 11.97
C TRP A 723 -27.35 -9.00 12.37
N ILE A 724 -27.30 -8.52 13.62
CA ILE A 724 -28.14 -7.44 14.13
C ILE A 724 -27.30 -6.37 14.82
N HIS A 725 -27.59 -5.11 14.52
CA HIS A 725 -26.92 -3.96 15.11
C HIS A 725 -27.31 -3.83 16.58
N PRO A 726 -26.35 -3.74 17.50
CA PRO A 726 -26.62 -3.77 18.94
C PRO A 726 -27.55 -2.64 19.41
N GLU A 727 -27.38 -1.43 18.87
CA GLU A 727 -28.20 -0.28 19.25
C GLU A 727 -29.46 -0.08 18.38
N SER A 728 -29.31 0.03 17.05
CA SER A 728 -30.42 0.40 16.16
C SER A 728 -31.39 -0.74 15.83
N GLN A 729 -31.03 -1.99 16.14
CA GLN A 729 -31.76 -3.19 15.73
C GLN A 729 -31.85 -3.37 14.21
N ALA A 730 -31.09 -2.61 13.41
CA ALA A 730 -30.97 -2.84 11.97
C ALA A 730 -30.27 -4.19 11.70
N THR A 731 -30.81 -4.97 10.76
CA THR A 731 -30.35 -6.35 10.52
C THR A 731 -29.76 -6.56 9.14
N ILE A 732 -28.75 -7.43 9.06
CA ILE A 732 -28.35 -8.10 7.82
C ILE A 732 -29.12 -9.41 7.74
N VAL A 733 -29.96 -9.56 6.72
CA VAL A 733 -30.69 -10.78 6.40
C VAL A 733 -30.16 -11.36 5.10
N ARG A 734 -30.09 -12.68 4.96
CA ARG A 734 -29.62 -13.36 3.75
C ARG A 734 -30.64 -14.36 3.21
N CYS A 735 -30.65 -14.53 1.88
CA CYS A 735 -31.48 -15.52 1.18
C CYS A 735 -30.95 -15.83 -0.23
N SER A 736 -31.67 -16.69 -0.96
CA SER A 736 -31.59 -16.82 -2.41
C SER A 736 -32.56 -15.88 -3.14
N GLN A 737 -32.46 -15.81 -4.47
CA GLN A 737 -33.44 -15.10 -5.28
C GLN A 737 -34.88 -15.63 -5.11
N PRO A 738 -35.89 -14.77 -5.32
CA PRO A 738 -37.28 -15.20 -5.45
C PRO A 738 -37.56 -15.86 -6.82
N LEU A 739 -38.52 -16.79 -6.88
CA LEU A 739 -38.92 -17.54 -8.09
C LEU A 739 -40.06 -16.86 -8.86
N VAL A 740 -39.87 -15.57 -9.14
CA VAL A 740 -40.84 -14.69 -9.81
C VAL A 740 -41.15 -15.18 -11.23
N GLY A 741 -40.12 -15.56 -11.97
CA GLY A 741 -40.20 -16.03 -13.35
C GLY A 741 -40.65 -14.99 -14.36
N PRO A 742 -40.82 -15.38 -15.64
CA PRO A 742 -41.21 -14.48 -16.71
C PRO A 742 -42.64 -13.96 -16.57
N SER A 743 -43.48 -14.64 -15.78
CA SER A 743 -44.88 -14.30 -15.55
C SER A 743 -45.13 -13.40 -14.34
N ASP A 744 -44.07 -12.88 -13.71
CA ASP A 744 -44.19 -12.02 -12.52
C ASP A 744 -45.01 -12.68 -11.38
N ARG A 745 -44.73 -13.97 -11.10
CA ARG A 745 -45.36 -14.69 -9.99
C ARG A 745 -45.06 -14.01 -8.67
N ARG A 746 -46.06 -13.98 -7.80
CA ARG A 746 -46.02 -13.35 -6.48
C ARG A 746 -46.27 -14.37 -5.39
N CYS A 747 -45.71 -14.12 -4.21
CA CYS A 747 -45.95 -14.88 -3.00
C CYS A 747 -46.30 -13.88 -1.90
N LYS A 748 -47.55 -13.90 -1.45
CA LYS A 748 -48.04 -12.96 -0.42
C LYS A 748 -47.34 -13.19 0.91
N GLU A 749 -46.96 -14.43 1.15
CA GLU A 749 -46.26 -14.88 2.34
C GLU A 749 -44.83 -14.32 2.35
N ASP A 750 -44.13 -14.26 1.19
CA ASP A 750 -42.78 -13.66 1.08
C ASP A 750 -42.83 -12.14 1.21
N GLU A 751 -43.80 -11.50 0.53
CA GLU A 751 -44.06 -10.06 0.68
C GLU A 751 -44.31 -9.69 2.15
N ARG A 752 -45.13 -10.48 2.85
CA ARG A 752 -45.37 -10.31 4.29
C ARG A 752 -44.13 -10.62 5.13
N PHE A 753 -43.35 -11.64 4.79
CA PHE A 753 -42.11 -11.98 5.49
C PHE A 753 -41.15 -10.78 5.48
N LEU A 754 -40.90 -10.19 4.31
CA LEU A 754 -40.03 -9.03 4.18
C LEU A 754 -40.59 -7.79 4.88
N GLN A 755 -41.91 -7.60 4.86
CA GLN A 755 -42.57 -6.54 5.62
C GLN A 755 -42.35 -6.69 7.13
N ILE A 756 -42.46 -7.91 7.69
CA ILE A 756 -42.19 -8.17 9.11
C ILE A 756 -40.72 -7.90 9.45
N ILE A 757 -39.77 -8.24 8.57
CA ILE A 757 -38.35 -7.91 8.76
C ILE A 757 -38.13 -6.40 8.84
N MET A 758 -38.83 -5.63 7.99
CA MET A 758 -38.77 -4.17 8.05
C MET A 758 -39.35 -3.65 9.37
N ASP A 759 -40.53 -4.14 9.76
CA ASP A 759 -41.25 -3.72 10.97
C ASP A 759 -40.50 -4.09 12.26
N ALA A 760 -39.62 -5.10 12.21
CA ALA A 760 -38.72 -5.46 13.31
C ALA A 760 -37.69 -4.35 13.63
N ASN A 761 -37.46 -3.40 12.72
CA ASN A 761 -36.59 -2.24 12.92
C ASN A 761 -37.42 -0.96 13.00
N ALA A 762 -37.66 -0.49 14.23
CA ALA A 762 -38.44 0.71 14.49
C ALA A 762 -37.82 2.03 13.96
N GLN A 763 -36.55 2.03 13.53
CA GLN A 763 -35.83 3.22 13.09
C GLN A 763 -36.00 3.52 11.59
N SER A 764 -36.59 2.60 10.81
CA SER A 764 -36.70 2.76 9.36
C SER A 764 -38.06 2.33 8.81
N HIS A 765 -38.58 3.09 7.85
CA HIS A 765 -39.81 2.76 7.10
C HIS A 765 -39.52 2.11 5.75
N LYS A 766 -38.27 1.71 5.48
CA LYS A 766 -37.86 1.04 4.25
C LYS A 766 -36.96 -0.15 4.56
N LEU A 767 -37.01 -1.14 3.69
CA LEU A 767 -36.09 -2.28 3.66
C LEU A 767 -35.24 -2.18 2.40
N THR A 768 -33.92 -2.32 2.50
CA THR A 768 -33.06 -2.27 1.32
C THR A 768 -32.62 -3.66 0.91
N ILE A 769 -32.83 -4.03 -0.35
CA ILE A 769 -32.38 -5.30 -0.90
C ILE A 769 -31.14 -5.06 -1.75
N PHE A 770 -30.06 -5.75 -1.42
CA PHE A 770 -28.84 -5.80 -2.21
C PHE A 770 -28.77 -7.13 -2.97
N ASP A 771 -29.08 -7.08 -4.26
CA ASP A 771 -28.83 -8.19 -5.17
C ASP A 771 -27.38 -8.10 -5.65
N ALA A 772 -26.58 -9.10 -5.32
CA ALA A 772 -25.16 -9.12 -5.67
C ALA A 772 -24.92 -9.11 -7.18
N ARG A 773 -25.90 -9.52 -8.00
CA ARG A 773 -25.73 -9.76 -9.43
C ARG A 773 -25.68 -8.47 -10.22
N GLN A 774 -25.21 -8.61 -11.46
CA GLN A 774 -25.46 -7.63 -12.51
C GLN A 774 -26.95 -7.60 -12.86
N ASN A 775 -27.51 -6.41 -13.07
CA ASN A 775 -28.92 -6.24 -13.41
C ASN A 775 -29.33 -7.11 -14.62
N SER A 776 -28.49 -7.15 -15.67
CA SER A 776 -28.69 -7.99 -16.86
C SER A 776 -28.78 -9.49 -16.55
N VAL A 777 -27.94 -9.97 -15.62
CA VAL A 777 -27.94 -11.37 -15.17
C VAL A 777 -29.18 -11.66 -14.32
N ALA A 778 -29.62 -10.74 -13.47
CA ALA A 778 -30.86 -10.88 -12.72
C ALA A 778 -32.08 -10.98 -13.66
N GLY A 779 -32.13 -10.15 -14.71
CA GLY A 779 -33.14 -10.25 -15.78
C GLY A 779 -33.12 -11.59 -16.52
N THR A 780 -31.92 -12.14 -16.80
CA THR A 780 -31.79 -13.47 -17.42
C THR A 780 -32.28 -14.59 -16.49
N ASN A 781 -32.05 -14.48 -15.19
CA ASN A 781 -32.60 -15.42 -14.21
C ASN A 781 -34.12 -15.31 -14.11
N LYS A 782 -34.68 -14.10 -14.19
CA LYS A 782 -36.14 -13.89 -14.27
C LYS A 782 -36.75 -14.66 -15.45
N ALA A 783 -36.08 -14.65 -16.61
CA ALA A 783 -36.52 -15.43 -17.77
C ALA A 783 -36.44 -16.96 -17.57
N LYS A 784 -35.69 -17.44 -16.57
CA LYS A 784 -35.50 -18.85 -16.21
C LYS A 784 -36.11 -19.18 -14.83
N ASP A 785 -37.32 -18.70 -14.59
CA ASP A 785 -38.10 -18.94 -13.36
C ASP A 785 -37.55 -18.37 -12.05
N GLY A 786 -36.36 -17.74 -12.04
CA GLY A 786 -35.83 -16.96 -10.92
C GLY A 786 -36.33 -15.52 -10.91
N GLY A 787 -35.53 -14.55 -10.46
CA GLY A 787 -35.89 -13.13 -10.54
C GLY A 787 -35.36 -12.29 -9.40
N TYR A 788 -36.06 -11.19 -9.13
CA TYR A 788 -35.76 -10.20 -8.08
C TYR A 788 -37.06 -9.51 -7.63
N GLU A 789 -37.02 -8.89 -6.46
CA GLU A 789 -38.13 -8.23 -5.79
C GLU A 789 -38.43 -6.88 -6.47
N SER A 790 -39.49 -6.83 -7.29
CA SER A 790 -39.90 -5.58 -7.96
C SER A 790 -40.50 -4.58 -6.97
N GLU A 791 -40.01 -3.34 -6.98
CA GLU A 791 -40.53 -2.24 -6.12
C GLU A 791 -42.04 -1.99 -6.31
N THR A 792 -42.61 -2.39 -7.45
CA THR A 792 -44.06 -2.35 -7.70
C THR A 792 -44.85 -3.29 -6.78
N PHE A 793 -44.30 -4.45 -6.42
CA PHE A 793 -44.95 -5.45 -5.59
C PHE A 793 -44.45 -5.44 -4.14
N TYR A 794 -43.28 -4.85 -3.92
CA TYR A 794 -42.67 -4.65 -2.60
C TYR A 794 -42.56 -3.13 -2.33
N PRO A 795 -43.66 -2.46 -1.93
CA PRO A 795 -43.76 -0.99 -1.95
C PRO A 795 -42.80 -0.26 -0.99
N ASN A 796 -42.35 -0.93 0.06
CA ASN A 796 -41.41 -0.38 1.06
C ASN A 796 -39.97 -0.87 0.85
N VAL A 797 -39.69 -1.53 -0.28
CA VAL A 797 -38.37 -2.06 -0.61
C VAL A 797 -37.63 -1.12 -1.56
N GLU A 798 -36.33 -0.96 -1.33
CA GLU A 798 -35.37 -0.31 -2.23
C GLU A 798 -34.41 -1.38 -2.80
N LEU A 799 -34.47 -1.68 -4.10
CA LEU A 799 -33.64 -2.72 -4.72
C LEU A 799 -32.37 -2.14 -5.37
N ASN A 800 -31.21 -2.68 -5.00
CA ASN A 800 -29.91 -2.26 -5.51
C ASN A 800 -29.13 -3.45 -6.09
N PHE A 801 -28.68 -3.32 -7.34
CA PHE A 801 -27.75 -4.28 -7.97
C PHE A 801 -26.30 -3.89 -7.69
N LEU A 802 -25.49 -4.85 -7.22
CA LEU A 802 -24.07 -4.63 -6.89
C LEU A 802 -23.12 -4.96 -8.05
N GLU A 803 -23.64 -5.47 -9.17
CA GLU A 803 -22.89 -5.70 -10.40
C GLU A 803 -21.72 -6.71 -10.28
N ILE A 804 -21.79 -7.65 -9.33
CA ILE A 804 -20.73 -8.66 -9.12
C ILE A 804 -20.93 -9.86 -10.08
N PRO A 805 -19.93 -10.17 -10.94
CA PRO A 805 -20.02 -11.27 -11.91
C PRO A 805 -20.18 -12.66 -11.27
N ASN A 806 -20.47 -13.67 -12.12
CA ASN A 806 -20.68 -15.05 -11.69
C ASN A 806 -19.36 -15.84 -11.54
N ILE A 807 -19.49 -17.10 -11.08
CA ILE A 807 -18.37 -17.99 -10.78
C ILE A 807 -17.43 -18.26 -11.97
N HIS A 808 -17.93 -18.23 -13.21
CA HIS A 808 -17.14 -18.52 -14.40
C HIS A 808 -16.20 -17.36 -14.73
N VAL A 809 -16.68 -16.12 -14.52
CA VAL A 809 -15.86 -14.92 -14.68
C VAL A 809 -14.73 -14.90 -13.64
N MET A 810 -15.02 -15.27 -12.39
CA MET A 810 -14.00 -15.30 -11.33
C MET A 810 -12.95 -16.40 -11.56
N ARG A 811 -13.37 -17.56 -12.09
CA ARG A 811 -12.44 -18.63 -12.48
C ARG A 811 -11.49 -18.15 -13.59
N GLU A 812 -12.04 -17.52 -14.63
CA GLU A 812 -11.23 -17.02 -15.75
C GLU A 812 -10.28 -15.90 -15.32
N SER A 813 -10.73 -15.02 -14.43
CA SER A 813 -9.91 -13.96 -13.84
C SER A 813 -8.68 -14.51 -13.09
N LEU A 814 -8.87 -15.50 -12.22
CA LEU A 814 -7.74 -16.12 -11.50
C LEU A 814 -6.85 -16.94 -12.44
N ARG A 815 -7.42 -17.58 -13.48
CA ARG A 815 -6.64 -18.28 -14.50
C ARG A 815 -5.69 -17.32 -15.21
N LYS A 816 -6.19 -16.15 -15.66
CA LYS A 816 -5.35 -15.08 -16.23
C LYS A 816 -4.30 -14.60 -15.24
N MET A 817 -4.66 -14.41 -13.97
CA MET A 817 -3.70 -14.02 -12.93
C MET A 817 -2.55 -15.03 -12.81
N LYS A 818 -2.82 -16.33 -12.93
CA LYS A 818 -1.78 -17.36 -12.92
C LYS A 818 -0.79 -17.17 -14.07
N ASP A 819 -1.27 -16.86 -15.26
CA ASP A 819 -0.43 -16.62 -16.44
C ASP A 819 0.47 -15.38 -16.27
N VAL A 820 0.02 -14.38 -15.50
CA VAL A 820 0.79 -13.15 -15.21
C VAL A 820 1.93 -13.40 -14.20
N VAL A 821 1.70 -14.25 -13.19
CA VAL A 821 2.64 -14.43 -12.07
C VAL A 821 3.53 -15.66 -12.19
N TYR A 822 3.19 -16.64 -13.04
CA TYR A 822 3.90 -17.90 -13.18
C TYR A 822 3.90 -18.43 -14.63
N PRO A 823 5.03 -18.95 -15.16
CA PRO A 823 6.32 -19.15 -14.48
C PRO A 823 7.23 -17.92 -14.50
N THR A 824 7.02 -16.99 -15.43
CA THR A 824 7.88 -15.82 -15.65
C THR A 824 7.01 -14.56 -15.70
N ILE A 825 7.49 -13.50 -15.07
CA ILE A 825 6.82 -12.20 -15.03
C ILE A 825 7.36 -11.34 -16.17
N ASP A 826 6.47 -10.75 -16.97
CA ASP A 826 6.83 -9.65 -17.87
C ASP A 826 6.87 -8.34 -17.07
N GLU A 827 8.08 -7.87 -16.79
CA GLU A 827 8.33 -6.66 -16.01
C GLU A 827 7.87 -5.38 -16.71
N ALA A 828 7.90 -5.36 -18.04
CA ALA A 828 7.63 -4.16 -18.81
C ALA A 828 6.12 -3.84 -18.89
N HIS A 829 5.28 -4.88 -18.81
CA HIS A 829 3.83 -4.78 -18.92
C HIS A 829 3.11 -5.32 -17.68
N TRP A 830 3.78 -5.31 -16.52
CA TRP A 830 3.27 -5.87 -15.28
C TRP A 830 1.89 -5.32 -14.91
N HIS A 831 1.76 -3.99 -14.90
CA HIS A 831 0.53 -3.33 -14.47
C HIS A 831 -0.60 -3.56 -15.47
N THR A 832 -0.31 -3.46 -16.78
CA THR A 832 -1.30 -3.73 -17.83
C THR A 832 -1.77 -5.19 -17.79
N SER A 833 -0.84 -6.12 -17.57
CA SER A 833 -1.13 -7.56 -17.50
C SER A 833 -2.00 -7.90 -16.28
N VAL A 834 -1.72 -7.31 -15.11
CA VAL A 834 -2.57 -7.44 -13.92
C VAL A 834 -3.97 -6.87 -14.18
N ASP A 835 -4.09 -5.69 -14.79
CA ASP A 835 -5.39 -5.08 -15.12
C ASP A 835 -6.24 -5.96 -16.04
N GLN A 836 -5.64 -6.61 -17.04
CA GLN A 836 -6.32 -7.49 -17.99
C GLN A 836 -6.89 -8.77 -17.34
N THR A 837 -6.48 -9.09 -16.12
CA THR A 837 -7.09 -10.16 -15.31
C THR A 837 -8.45 -9.74 -14.75
N HIS A 838 -8.69 -8.43 -14.58
CA HIS A 838 -9.80 -7.83 -13.84
C HIS A 838 -9.93 -8.27 -12.36
N TRP A 839 -8.92 -8.93 -11.79
CA TRP A 839 -9.00 -9.47 -10.44
C TRP A 839 -9.26 -8.38 -9.39
N LEU A 840 -8.45 -7.31 -9.42
CA LEU A 840 -8.60 -6.18 -8.48
C LEU A 840 -9.91 -5.42 -8.67
N GLU A 841 -10.46 -5.37 -9.89
CA GLU A 841 -11.77 -4.79 -10.15
C GLU A 841 -12.87 -5.60 -9.46
N TYR A 842 -12.78 -6.94 -9.46
CA TYR A 842 -13.75 -7.78 -8.76
C TYR A 842 -13.60 -7.72 -7.23
N ILE A 843 -12.38 -7.58 -6.71
CA ILE A 843 -12.13 -7.27 -5.29
C ILE A 843 -12.76 -5.92 -4.91
N ARG A 844 -12.60 -4.90 -5.77
CA ARG A 844 -13.21 -3.56 -5.59
C ARG A 844 -14.73 -3.64 -5.51
N LEU A 845 -15.38 -4.36 -6.43
CA LEU A 845 -16.83 -4.52 -6.43
C LEU A 845 -17.35 -5.19 -5.15
N LEU A 846 -16.65 -6.20 -4.64
CA LEU A 846 -16.99 -6.87 -3.39
C LEU A 846 -16.88 -5.95 -2.18
N LEU A 847 -15.74 -5.26 -2.02
CA LEU A 847 -15.54 -4.31 -0.92
C LEU A 847 -16.51 -3.12 -1.01
N SER A 848 -16.78 -2.62 -2.22
CA SER A 848 -17.75 -1.55 -2.47
C SER A 848 -19.18 -1.98 -2.10
N GLY A 849 -19.59 -3.18 -2.49
CA GLY A 849 -20.88 -3.75 -2.11
C GLY A 849 -21.01 -3.93 -0.60
N ALA A 850 -19.99 -4.47 0.06
CA ALA A 850 -19.96 -4.65 1.51
C ALA A 850 -19.97 -3.32 2.27
N ALA A 851 -19.23 -2.32 1.81
CA ALA A 851 -19.23 -0.98 2.41
C ALA A 851 -20.60 -0.29 2.27
N LYS A 852 -21.30 -0.46 1.14
CA LYS A 852 -22.69 0.03 0.98
C LYS A 852 -23.66 -0.66 1.94
N ILE A 853 -23.51 -1.97 2.13
CA ILE A 853 -24.28 -2.73 3.12
C ILE A 853 -24.02 -2.18 4.52
N ALA A 854 -22.75 -2.08 4.93
CA ALA A 854 -22.37 -1.56 6.24
C ALA A 854 -22.87 -0.12 6.49
N ASP A 855 -22.70 0.78 5.53
CA ASP A 855 -23.16 2.18 5.62
C ASP A 855 -24.69 2.27 5.77
N LYS A 856 -25.44 1.40 5.10
CA LYS A 856 -26.90 1.39 5.22
C LYS A 856 -27.37 0.98 6.61
N LEU A 857 -26.66 0.07 7.29
CA LEU A 857 -26.94 -0.30 8.67
C LEU A 857 -26.45 0.75 9.67
N GLU A 858 -25.23 1.25 9.50
CA GLU A 858 -24.57 2.12 10.47
C GLU A 858 -25.01 3.58 10.33
N SER A 859 -24.94 4.16 9.14
CA SER A 859 -25.35 5.55 8.90
C SER A 859 -26.84 5.65 8.65
N GLY A 860 -27.40 4.71 7.89
CA GLY A 860 -28.81 4.70 7.51
C GLY A 860 -29.75 4.15 8.59
N LYS A 861 -29.23 3.39 9.57
CA LYS A 861 -30.01 2.65 10.57
C LYS A 861 -31.13 1.79 9.93
N THR A 862 -30.90 1.30 8.71
CA THR A 862 -31.86 0.55 7.90
C THR A 862 -31.46 -0.92 7.81
N SER A 863 -32.45 -1.82 7.98
CA SER A 863 -32.25 -3.26 7.75
C SER A 863 -32.07 -3.56 6.27
N VAL A 864 -31.32 -4.60 5.96
CA VAL A 864 -31.00 -4.99 4.59
C VAL A 864 -31.21 -6.50 4.36
N VAL A 865 -31.58 -6.85 3.14
CA VAL A 865 -31.58 -8.24 2.65
C VAL A 865 -30.52 -8.38 1.57
N VAL A 866 -29.63 -9.36 1.72
CA VAL A 866 -28.55 -9.62 0.77
C VAL A 866 -28.82 -10.97 0.09
N HIS A 867 -28.92 -10.98 -1.23
CA HIS A 867 -29.05 -12.23 -1.99
C HIS A 867 -28.28 -12.18 -3.31
N CYS A 868 -28.25 -13.32 -3.99
CA CYS A 868 -27.78 -13.43 -5.37
C CYS A 868 -28.70 -14.41 -6.10
N SER A 869 -28.18 -15.33 -6.93
CA SER A 869 -28.98 -16.43 -7.47
C SER A 869 -29.29 -17.46 -6.37
N ASP A 870 -28.29 -18.22 -5.92
CA ASP A 870 -28.50 -19.32 -4.95
C ASP A 870 -28.24 -18.91 -3.47
N GLY A 871 -27.65 -17.75 -3.20
CA GLY A 871 -27.48 -17.27 -1.82
C GLY A 871 -26.34 -17.92 -0.99
N TRP A 872 -25.41 -18.64 -1.62
CA TRP A 872 -24.27 -19.31 -0.95
C TRP A 872 -22.88 -18.85 -1.41
N ASP A 873 -22.79 -18.01 -2.45
CA ASP A 873 -21.53 -17.56 -3.04
C ASP A 873 -21.28 -16.07 -2.71
N ARG A 874 -21.70 -15.17 -3.62
CA ARG A 874 -21.56 -13.71 -3.44
C ARG A 874 -22.25 -13.18 -2.19
N THR A 875 -23.37 -13.78 -1.82
CA THR A 875 -24.07 -13.46 -0.57
C THR A 875 -23.17 -13.70 0.64
N ALA A 876 -22.46 -14.83 0.71
CA ALA A 876 -21.55 -15.11 1.82
C ALA A 876 -20.36 -14.14 1.83
N GLN A 877 -19.80 -13.79 0.66
CA GLN A 877 -18.75 -12.77 0.55
C GLN A 877 -19.22 -11.43 1.12
N LEU A 878 -20.40 -10.96 0.70
CA LEU A 878 -20.94 -9.66 1.10
C LEU A 878 -21.33 -9.59 2.57
N THR A 879 -22.03 -10.60 3.10
CA THR A 879 -22.43 -10.62 4.52
C THR A 879 -21.21 -10.65 5.42
N CYS A 880 -20.22 -11.50 5.13
CA CYS A 880 -18.99 -11.57 5.92
C CYS A 880 -18.20 -10.26 5.90
N LEU A 881 -18.00 -9.66 4.73
CA LEU A 881 -17.24 -8.42 4.62
C LEU A 881 -17.94 -7.27 5.33
N ALA A 882 -19.26 -7.16 5.22
CA ALA A 882 -20.03 -6.15 5.96
C ALA A 882 -19.96 -6.40 7.48
N MET A 883 -20.05 -7.65 7.93
CA MET A 883 -19.93 -8.01 9.34
C MET A 883 -18.53 -7.71 9.91
N LEU A 884 -17.46 -7.91 9.13
CA LEU A 884 -16.10 -7.51 9.53
C LEU A 884 -15.96 -5.99 9.67
N MET A 885 -16.62 -5.23 8.80
CA MET A 885 -16.66 -3.78 8.89
C MET A 885 -17.40 -3.32 10.15
N LEU A 886 -18.55 -3.92 10.46
CA LEU A 886 -19.46 -3.49 11.52
C LEU A 886 -19.07 -3.96 12.93
N ASP A 887 -18.60 -5.20 13.08
CA ASP A 887 -18.49 -5.87 14.38
C ASP A 887 -17.02 -6.26 14.66
N SER A 888 -16.42 -5.64 15.69
CA SER A 888 -15.02 -5.85 16.05
C SER A 888 -14.75 -7.28 16.51
N TYR A 889 -15.76 -7.99 17.03
CA TYR A 889 -15.63 -9.39 17.42
C TYR A 889 -15.10 -10.25 16.26
N TYR A 890 -15.65 -10.10 15.06
CA TYR A 890 -15.23 -10.90 13.91
C TYR A 890 -13.82 -10.59 13.40
N ARG A 891 -13.18 -9.53 13.90
CA ARG A 891 -11.79 -9.18 13.61
C ARG A 891 -10.80 -9.81 14.59
N THR A 892 -11.28 -10.38 15.68
CA THR A 892 -10.49 -11.24 16.57
C THR A 892 -10.14 -12.55 15.85
N LEU A 893 -9.06 -13.21 16.26
CA LEU A 893 -8.60 -14.49 15.74
C LEU A 893 -9.72 -15.53 15.86
N ARG A 894 -10.36 -15.61 17.04
CA ARG A 894 -11.49 -16.51 17.29
C ARG A 894 -12.75 -16.09 16.54
N GLY A 895 -13.09 -14.81 16.57
CA GLY A 895 -14.30 -14.31 15.93
C GLY A 895 -14.26 -14.48 14.41
N PHE A 896 -13.11 -14.35 13.78
CA PHE A 896 -12.98 -14.65 12.35
C PHE A 896 -13.24 -16.13 12.03
N GLN A 897 -12.76 -17.04 12.88
CA GLN A 897 -13.05 -18.47 12.74
C GLN A 897 -14.55 -18.75 12.89
N VAL A 898 -15.21 -18.11 13.86
CA VAL A 898 -16.67 -18.16 14.03
C VAL A 898 -17.39 -17.61 12.80
N LEU A 899 -16.93 -16.50 12.23
CA LEU A 899 -17.50 -15.91 11.03
C LEU A 899 -17.46 -16.90 9.85
N VAL A 900 -16.34 -17.58 9.65
CA VAL A 900 -16.17 -18.59 8.59
C VAL A 900 -17.06 -19.81 8.84
N GLU A 901 -17.06 -20.38 10.06
CA GLU A 901 -17.92 -21.52 10.40
C GLU A 901 -19.41 -21.20 10.24
N LYS A 902 -19.82 -19.97 10.58
CA LYS A 902 -21.20 -19.51 10.42
C LYS A 902 -21.54 -19.20 8.96
N GLU A 903 -20.99 -18.15 8.40
CA GLU A 903 -21.49 -17.55 7.15
C GLU A 903 -21.09 -18.32 5.88
N TRP A 904 -20.00 -19.08 5.93
CA TRP A 904 -19.54 -19.90 4.81
C TRP A 904 -19.92 -21.36 4.97
N ILE A 905 -19.55 -21.97 6.10
CA ILE A 905 -19.68 -23.41 6.27
C ILE A 905 -21.12 -23.81 6.62
N SER A 906 -21.69 -23.28 7.71
CA SER A 906 -23.04 -23.68 8.15
C SER A 906 -24.11 -23.21 7.16
N PHE A 907 -23.91 -22.05 6.54
CA PHE A 907 -24.78 -21.53 5.49
C PHE A 907 -24.58 -22.16 4.10
N GLY A 908 -23.74 -23.18 3.96
CA GLY A 908 -23.72 -24.07 2.80
C GLY A 908 -23.02 -23.51 1.57
N HIS A 909 -21.92 -22.77 1.74
CA HIS A 909 -20.99 -22.56 0.64
C HIS A 909 -20.46 -23.92 0.16
N LYS A 910 -20.50 -24.16 -1.15
CA LYS A 910 -20.19 -25.45 -1.75
C LYS A 910 -18.69 -25.69 -1.89
N PHE A 911 -17.94 -25.72 -0.79
CA PHE A 911 -16.47 -25.84 -0.80
C PHE A 911 -16.00 -27.01 -1.68
N SER A 912 -16.57 -28.20 -1.51
CA SER A 912 -16.18 -29.36 -2.32
C SER A 912 -16.40 -29.16 -3.83
N ALA A 913 -17.52 -28.56 -4.24
CA ALA A 913 -17.78 -28.28 -5.65
C ALA A 913 -16.91 -27.13 -6.20
N ARG A 914 -16.65 -26.10 -5.39
CA ARG A 914 -15.89 -24.90 -5.77
C ARG A 914 -14.39 -25.17 -5.85
N VAL A 915 -13.86 -26.08 -5.03
CA VAL A 915 -12.44 -26.44 -4.98
C VAL A 915 -12.12 -27.73 -5.75
N GLY A 916 -13.04 -28.70 -5.79
CA GLY A 916 -12.80 -30.03 -6.35
C GLY A 916 -11.81 -30.84 -5.51
N HIS A 917 -12.15 -31.11 -4.24
CA HIS A 917 -11.30 -31.94 -3.36
C HIS A 917 -11.25 -33.37 -3.86
N GLY A 918 -10.04 -33.87 -4.14
CA GLY A 918 -9.82 -35.26 -4.55
C GLY A 918 -10.52 -35.71 -5.83
N ASP A 919 -10.98 -34.77 -6.66
CA ASP A 919 -11.66 -35.01 -7.93
C ASP A 919 -10.72 -34.68 -9.11
N GLU A 920 -10.55 -35.63 -10.03
CA GLU A 920 -9.68 -35.51 -11.21
C GLU A 920 -10.29 -34.59 -12.30
N ASN A 921 -11.61 -34.34 -12.27
CA ASN A 921 -12.29 -33.52 -13.28
C ASN A 921 -11.99 -32.02 -13.12
N HIS A 922 -10.80 -31.62 -13.54
CA HIS A 922 -10.33 -30.23 -13.51
C HIS A 922 -11.14 -29.27 -14.39
N ALA A 923 -11.87 -29.78 -15.38
CA ALA A 923 -12.71 -28.98 -16.29
C ALA A 923 -14.11 -28.68 -15.71
N ASN A 924 -14.42 -29.17 -14.51
CA ASN A 924 -15.71 -28.94 -13.87
C ASN A 924 -16.03 -27.44 -13.75
N ALA A 925 -17.11 -27.02 -14.39
CA ALA A 925 -17.53 -25.63 -14.48
C ALA A 925 -18.03 -25.04 -13.14
N GLU A 926 -18.22 -25.85 -12.10
CA GLU A 926 -18.56 -25.40 -10.75
C GLU A 926 -17.34 -24.90 -9.95
N ARG A 927 -16.11 -25.22 -10.38
CA ARG A 927 -14.89 -24.77 -9.70
C ARG A 927 -14.70 -23.26 -9.85
N SER A 928 -14.46 -22.56 -8.74
CA SER A 928 -14.32 -21.10 -8.73
C SER A 928 -13.70 -20.57 -7.41
N PRO A 929 -12.85 -19.53 -7.45
CA PRO A 929 -12.04 -19.10 -6.31
C PRO A 929 -12.75 -18.08 -5.38
N LEU A 930 -14.02 -18.31 -5.04
CA LEU A 930 -14.82 -17.31 -4.32
C LEU A 930 -14.37 -17.09 -2.87
N PHE A 931 -13.99 -18.16 -2.17
CA PHE A 931 -13.41 -18.04 -0.83
C PHE A 931 -12.02 -17.37 -0.88
N VAL A 932 -11.23 -17.60 -1.94
CA VAL A 932 -9.95 -16.90 -2.16
C VAL A 932 -10.18 -15.40 -2.33
N GLN A 933 -11.18 -14.99 -3.12
CA GLN A 933 -11.55 -13.57 -3.26
C GLN A 933 -11.97 -12.93 -1.94
N PHE A 934 -12.69 -13.67 -1.10
CA PHE A 934 -13.07 -13.19 0.24
C PHE A 934 -11.83 -12.97 1.11
N ILE A 935 -10.91 -13.93 1.18
CA ILE A 935 -9.69 -13.76 1.98
C ILE A 935 -8.80 -12.66 1.42
N ASP A 936 -8.74 -12.45 0.10
CA ASP A 936 -8.07 -11.29 -0.51
C ASP A 936 -8.73 -9.98 -0.04
N CYS A 937 -10.06 -9.85 -0.09
CA CYS A 937 -10.76 -8.68 0.45
C CYS A 937 -10.45 -8.44 1.94
N VAL A 938 -10.34 -9.50 2.75
CA VAL A 938 -9.92 -9.40 4.15
C VAL A 938 -8.49 -8.88 4.24
N TRP A 939 -7.57 -9.42 3.43
CA TRP A 939 -6.19 -8.93 3.34
C TRP A 939 -6.14 -7.44 2.98
N GLN A 940 -6.90 -6.97 1.99
CA GLN A 940 -6.99 -5.54 1.65
C GLN A 940 -7.39 -4.69 2.87
N MET A 941 -8.36 -5.15 3.68
CA MET A 941 -8.74 -4.45 4.91
C MET A 941 -7.63 -4.47 5.96
N THR A 942 -6.88 -5.58 6.11
CA THR A 942 -5.73 -5.62 7.03
C THR A 942 -4.62 -4.66 6.61
N ARG A 943 -4.43 -4.43 5.30
CA ARG A 943 -3.48 -3.45 4.77
C ARG A 943 -3.88 -2.02 5.09
N GLN A 944 -5.17 -1.70 4.94
CA GLN A 944 -5.70 -0.36 5.22
C GLN A 944 -5.90 -0.08 6.72
N PHE A 945 -6.13 -1.12 7.53
CA PHE A 945 -6.38 -1.03 8.98
C PHE A 945 -5.45 -1.97 9.77
N PRO A 946 -4.14 -1.69 9.83
CA PRO A 946 -3.12 -2.62 10.36
C PRO A 946 -3.25 -2.96 11.85
N SER A 947 -4.06 -2.23 12.62
CA SER A 947 -4.32 -2.50 14.05
C SER A 947 -5.73 -3.04 14.33
N ALA A 948 -6.60 -3.14 13.34
CA ALA A 948 -8.00 -3.49 13.58
C ALA A 948 -8.28 -5.01 13.60
N PHE A 949 -7.32 -5.82 13.16
CA PHE A 949 -7.45 -7.28 13.08
C PHE A 949 -6.43 -7.95 14.00
N GLU A 950 -6.90 -8.91 14.81
CA GLU A 950 -6.06 -9.68 15.74
C GLU A 950 -5.17 -10.67 15.02
N PHE A 951 -5.54 -11.09 13.81
CA PHE A 951 -4.76 -12.03 13.03
C PHE A 951 -3.84 -11.31 12.03
N ASN A 952 -2.71 -11.95 11.72
CA ASN A 952 -1.72 -11.46 10.76
C ASN A 952 -1.88 -12.13 9.36
N GLU A 953 -1.01 -11.80 8.42
CA GLU A 953 -1.05 -12.35 7.06
C GLU A 953 -0.78 -13.86 7.01
N LEU A 954 0.03 -14.40 7.94
CA LEU A 954 0.34 -15.83 8.00
C LEU A 954 -0.91 -16.66 8.34
N PHE A 955 -1.82 -16.12 9.16
CA PHE A 955 -3.12 -16.74 9.40
C PHE A 955 -3.94 -16.88 8.11
N LEU A 956 -3.97 -15.83 7.28
CA LEU A 956 -4.69 -15.87 6.01
C LEU A 956 -4.05 -16.86 5.03
N PHE A 957 -2.72 -16.98 5.01
CA PHE A 957 -2.03 -18.03 4.25
C PHE A 957 -2.42 -19.43 4.73
N ALA A 958 -2.40 -19.69 6.04
CA ALA A 958 -2.76 -20.99 6.59
C ALA A 958 -4.21 -21.38 6.22
N VAL A 959 -5.14 -20.44 6.26
CA VAL A 959 -6.53 -20.65 5.82
C VAL A 959 -6.60 -21.06 4.34
N LEU A 960 -5.88 -20.39 3.45
CA LEU A 960 -5.90 -20.68 2.01
C LEU A 960 -5.09 -21.93 1.62
N ASP A 961 -3.99 -22.22 2.30
CA ASP A 961 -3.22 -23.44 2.07
C ASP A 961 -4.03 -24.67 2.50
N HIS A 962 -4.71 -24.57 3.65
CA HIS A 962 -5.54 -25.65 4.15
C HIS A 962 -6.91 -25.76 3.50
N LEU A 963 -7.38 -24.71 2.81
CA LEU A 963 -8.48 -24.83 1.84
C LEU A 963 -8.19 -25.93 0.82
N TYR A 964 -6.96 -26.04 0.31
CA TYR A 964 -6.63 -27.03 -0.70
C TYR A 964 -6.08 -28.34 -0.14
N SER A 965 -5.40 -28.29 1.01
CA SER A 965 -4.62 -29.42 1.51
C SER A 965 -5.41 -30.71 1.75
N CYS A 966 -6.69 -30.60 2.13
CA CYS A 966 -7.48 -31.69 2.68
C CYS A 966 -6.82 -32.38 3.90
N LEU A 967 -5.98 -31.67 4.65
CA LEU A 967 -5.43 -32.12 5.93
C LEU A 967 -6.49 -32.12 7.04
N PHE A 968 -7.32 -31.08 7.05
CA PHE A 968 -8.37 -30.86 8.03
C PHE A 968 -9.75 -31.03 7.40
N GLY A 969 -10.75 -31.36 8.23
CA GLY A 969 -12.14 -31.51 7.79
C GLY A 969 -12.89 -30.18 7.62
N THR A 970 -12.31 -29.06 8.04
CA THR A 970 -12.98 -27.74 8.12
C THR A 970 -13.66 -27.34 6.82
N PHE A 971 -12.96 -27.40 5.69
CA PHE A 971 -13.47 -26.98 4.38
C PHE A 971 -13.99 -28.12 3.49
N LEU A 972 -14.24 -29.31 4.06
CA LEU A 972 -14.79 -30.42 3.27
C LEU A 972 -16.31 -30.32 3.11
N TYR A 973 -16.81 -30.92 2.02
CA TYR A 973 -18.24 -31.05 1.67
C TYR A 973 -18.93 -29.72 1.32
N ASN A 974 -20.26 -29.73 1.14
CA ASN A 974 -21.01 -28.59 0.59
C ASN A 974 -22.09 -28.01 1.51
N SER A 975 -22.46 -28.71 2.59
CA SER A 975 -23.45 -28.22 3.56
C SER A 975 -23.22 -28.78 4.95
N GLU A 976 -23.84 -28.16 5.96
CA GLU A 976 -23.85 -28.68 7.34
C GLU A 976 -24.44 -30.10 7.40
N GLN A 977 -25.56 -30.34 6.70
CA GLN A 977 -26.20 -31.66 6.63
C GLN A 977 -25.23 -32.72 6.09
N GLU A 978 -24.51 -32.43 5.00
CA GLU A 978 -23.55 -33.36 4.40
C GLU A 978 -22.40 -33.68 5.37
N ARG A 979 -21.89 -32.67 6.08
CA ARG A 979 -20.82 -32.83 7.08
C ARG A 979 -21.28 -33.66 8.28
N THR A 980 -22.51 -33.47 8.73
CA THR A 980 -23.13 -34.27 9.79
C THR A 980 -23.29 -35.73 9.35
N ALA A 981 -23.83 -35.96 8.14
CA ALA A 981 -24.02 -37.31 7.59
C ALA A 981 -22.69 -38.07 7.38
N LYS A 982 -21.59 -37.35 7.13
CA LYS A 982 -20.24 -37.92 7.01
C LYS A 982 -19.46 -37.94 8.32
N GLU A 983 -20.08 -37.50 9.43
CA GLU A 983 -19.49 -37.48 10.77
C GLU A 983 -18.16 -36.69 10.84
N VAL A 984 -18.03 -35.63 10.03
CA VAL A 984 -16.76 -34.89 9.84
C VAL A 984 -16.16 -34.43 11.16
N GLN A 985 -16.97 -33.84 12.04
CA GLN A 985 -16.50 -33.31 13.32
C GLN A 985 -15.90 -34.38 14.24
N THR A 986 -16.33 -35.64 14.11
CA THR A 986 -15.85 -36.74 14.96
C THR A 986 -14.73 -37.56 14.31
N LYS A 987 -14.66 -37.57 12.97
CA LYS A 987 -13.73 -38.41 12.21
C LYS A 987 -12.51 -37.66 11.65
N THR A 988 -12.49 -36.33 11.76
CA THR A 988 -11.43 -35.48 11.22
C THR A 988 -11.02 -34.40 12.23
N VAL A 989 -9.84 -33.81 12.03
CA VAL A 989 -9.35 -32.68 12.83
C VAL A 989 -9.79 -31.35 12.21
N SER A 990 -10.11 -30.36 13.05
CA SER A 990 -10.39 -28.99 12.61
C SER A 990 -9.09 -28.22 12.38
N LEU A 991 -9.05 -27.37 11.34
CA LEU A 991 -7.97 -26.41 11.12
C LEU A 991 -7.78 -25.50 12.34
N TRP A 992 -8.88 -25.16 13.02
CA TRP A 992 -8.84 -24.29 14.19
C TRP A 992 -8.14 -24.96 15.38
N SER A 993 -8.10 -26.30 15.43
CA SER A 993 -7.33 -27.02 16.45
C SER A 993 -5.83 -26.74 16.30
N TYR A 994 -5.33 -26.76 15.07
CA TYR A 994 -3.93 -26.43 14.75
C TYR A 994 -3.64 -24.96 15.03
N ILE A 995 -4.43 -24.03 14.48
CA ILE A 995 -4.20 -22.59 14.64
C ILE A 995 -4.24 -22.16 16.11
N ASN A 996 -5.26 -22.59 16.85
CA ASN A 996 -5.44 -22.17 18.25
C ASN A 996 -4.51 -22.92 19.22
N SER A 997 -3.74 -23.89 18.76
CA SER A 997 -2.67 -24.51 19.54
C SER A 997 -1.35 -23.71 19.53
N GLN A 998 -1.22 -22.76 18.59
CA GLN A 998 -0.05 -21.89 18.43
C GLN A 998 -0.47 -20.45 18.03
N PRO A 999 -1.37 -19.79 18.79
CA PRO A 999 -1.93 -18.49 18.41
C PRO A 999 -0.87 -17.41 18.18
N GLU A 1000 0.28 -17.49 18.84
CA GLU A 1000 1.40 -16.55 18.71
C GLU A 1000 1.97 -16.43 17.29
N ASP A 1001 1.87 -17.48 16.45
CA ASP A 1001 2.30 -17.41 15.05
C ASP A 1001 1.33 -16.59 14.19
N PHE A 1002 0.08 -16.54 14.62
CA PHE A 1002 -1.05 -16.03 13.85
C PHE A 1002 -1.55 -14.68 14.35
N THR A 1003 -1.16 -14.27 15.55
CA THR A 1003 -1.55 -12.99 16.13
C THR A 1003 -0.77 -11.81 15.53
N ASN A 1004 -1.46 -10.71 15.34
CA ASN A 1004 -0.95 -9.41 14.99
C ASN A 1004 -0.58 -8.65 16.29
N PRO A 1005 0.71 -8.36 16.54
CA PRO A 1005 1.12 -7.62 17.74
C PRO A 1005 0.56 -6.21 17.82
N PHE A 1006 0.14 -5.63 16.69
CA PHE A 1006 -0.43 -4.28 16.60
C PHE A 1006 -1.93 -4.23 16.84
N TYR A 1007 -2.58 -5.36 17.08
CA TYR A 1007 -4.02 -5.40 17.28
C TYR A 1007 -4.46 -4.58 18.48
N VAL A 1008 -5.48 -3.77 18.26
CA VAL A 1008 -6.20 -3.01 19.26
C VAL A 1008 -7.68 -3.31 19.09
N ASP A 1009 -8.31 -3.74 20.18
CA ASP A 1009 -9.76 -3.89 20.20
C ASP A 1009 -10.41 -2.51 20.37
N TYR A 1010 -10.81 -1.92 19.25
CA TYR A 1010 -11.67 -0.75 19.23
C TYR A 1010 -13.12 -1.22 19.25
N GLU A 1011 -13.66 -1.46 20.45
CA GLU A 1011 -15.07 -1.79 20.64
C GLU A 1011 -15.96 -0.77 19.89
N HIS A 1012 -16.93 -1.29 19.13
CA HIS A 1012 -17.92 -0.50 18.37
C HIS A 1012 -17.36 0.38 17.24
N HIS A 1013 -16.08 0.27 16.87
CA HIS A 1013 -15.54 1.04 15.75
C HIS A 1013 -15.83 0.39 14.39
N VAL A 1014 -16.60 1.06 13.53
CA VAL A 1014 -16.89 0.58 12.16
C VAL A 1014 -15.77 0.93 11.19
N LEU A 1015 -15.33 -0.05 10.40
CA LEU A 1015 -14.30 0.14 9.36
C LEU A 1015 -14.93 0.44 8.00
N TYR A 1016 -14.46 1.50 7.34
CA TYR A 1016 -14.84 1.82 5.96
C TYR A 1016 -13.60 1.82 5.05
N PRO A 1017 -13.30 0.69 4.37
CA PRO A 1017 -12.15 0.65 3.47
C PRO A 1017 -12.33 1.62 2.30
N VAL A 1018 -11.20 2.13 1.81
CA VAL A 1018 -11.14 2.91 0.57
C VAL A 1018 -11.26 1.96 -0.61
N VAL A 1019 -12.44 1.93 -1.21
CA VAL A 1019 -12.83 1.00 -2.31
C VAL A 1019 -12.46 1.52 -3.71
N SER A 1020 -11.29 2.15 -3.85
CA SER A 1020 -10.79 2.65 -5.14
C SER A 1020 -9.64 1.78 -5.62
N SER A 1021 -9.57 1.48 -6.92
CA SER A 1021 -8.48 0.67 -7.54
C SER A 1021 -7.08 1.22 -7.24
N ARG A 1022 -6.99 2.47 -6.80
CA ARG A 1022 -5.75 3.17 -6.39
C ARG A 1022 -5.20 2.76 -5.02
N HIS A 1023 -6.03 2.14 -4.18
CA HIS A 1023 -5.70 1.73 -2.81
C HIS A 1023 -5.81 0.22 -2.62
N LEU A 1024 -6.16 -0.50 -3.69
CA LEU A 1024 -6.12 -1.95 -3.70
C LEU A 1024 -4.76 -2.38 -4.26
N GLU A 1025 -4.13 -3.29 -3.54
CA GLU A 1025 -2.83 -3.84 -3.90
C GLU A 1025 -3.02 -5.24 -4.47
N LEU A 1026 -2.19 -5.68 -5.42
CA LEU A 1026 -2.12 -7.11 -5.71
C LEU A 1026 -1.48 -7.81 -4.50
N TRP A 1027 -2.11 -8.86 -3.99
CA TRP A 1027 -1.57 -9.68 -2.91
C TRP A 1027 -0.40 -10.55 -3.38
N SER A 1028 0.70 -9.91 -3.77
CA SER A 1028 1.87 -10.53 -4.40
C SER A 1028 2.54 -11.57 -3.50
N SER A 1029 2.50 -11.37 -2.18
CA SER A 1029 2.99 -12.32 -1.17
C SER A 1029 2.18 -13.62 -1.10
N TYR A 1030 0.97 -13.66 -1.67
CA TYR A 1030 0.21 -14.90 -1.89
C TYR A 1030 0.34 -15.39 -3.33
N TYR A 1031 -0.07 -14.57 -4.31
CA TYR A 1031 -0.20 -14.99 -5.71
C TYR A 1031 1.14 -15.29 -6.39
N ALA A 1032 2.21 -14.61 -5.99
CA ALA A 1032 3.54 -14.73 -6.60
C ALA A 1032 4.60 -15.35 -5.64
N ARG A 1033 4.18 -15.92 -4.51
CA ARG A 1033 5.06 -16.41 -3.41
C ARG A 1033 6.05 -17.50 -3.79
N TRP A 1034 5.81 -18.18 -4.90
CA TRP A 1034 6.67 -19.23 -5.44
C TRP A 1034 7.87 -18.69 -6.21
N ASN A 1035 7.80 -17.44 -6.69
CA ASN A 1035 8.92 -16.78 -7.33
C ASN A 1035 9.88 -16.24 -6.26
N PRO A 1036 11.13 -16.73 -6.16
CA PRO A 1036 12.09 -16.26 -5.15
C PRO A 1036 12.36 -14.76 -5.24
N ARG A 1037 12.20 -14.16 -6.43
CA ARG A 1037 12.37 -12.71 -6.66
C ARG A 1037 11.18 -11.85 -6.20
N MET A 1038 10.12 -12.48 -5.69
CA MET A 1038 8.92 -11.84 -5.15
C MET A 1038 8.81 -12.01 -3.63
N ARG A 1039 9.71 -12.78 -3.02
CA ARG A 1039 9.72 -12.97 -1.57
C ARG A 1039 10.30 -11.72 -0.90
N PRO A 1040 9.67 -11.21 0.17
CA PRO A 1040 10.28 -10.18 1.00
C PRO A 1040 11.66 -10.64 1.46
N GLN A 1041 12.65 -9.73 1.47
CA GLN A 1041 14.00 -10.08 1.95
C GLN A 1041 14.03 -10.45 3.43
N VAL A 1042 13.02 -10.01 4.21
CA VAL A 1042 12.85 -10.34 5.63
C VAL A 1042 11.44 -10.92 5.85
N PRO A 1043 11.30 -12.12 6.44
CA PRO A 1043 9.99 -12.71 6.74
C PRO A 1043 9.24 -11.91 7.81
N VAL A 1044 8.19 -11.18 7.42
CA VAL A 1044 7.43 -10.27 8.31
C VAL A 1044 6.92 -10.99 9.57
N HIS A 1045 6.42 -12.22 9.45
CA HIS A 1045 5.84 -12.98 10.57
C HIS A 1045 6.86 -13.34 11.66
N GLN A 1046 8.15 -13.56 11.31
CA GLN A 1046 9.19 -13.80 12.31
C GLN A 1046 9.37 -12.56 13.18
N SER A 1047 9.43 -11.38 12.56
CA SER A 1047 9.46 -10.10 13.27
C SER A 1047 8.21 -9.87 14.13
N LEU A 1048 7.02 -10.29 13.68
CA LEU A 1048 5.78 -10.15 14.46
C LEU A 1048 5.77 -11.08 15.69
N LYS A 1049 6.26 -12.31 15.55
CA LYS A 1049 6.37 -13.28 16.66
C LYS A 1049 7.33 -12.79 17.73
N GLU A 1050 8.48 -12.26 17.32
CA GLU A 1050 9.44 -11.62 18.23
C GLU A 1050 8.79 -10.47 19.01
N LEU A 1051 8.00 -9.62 18.36
CA LEU A 1051 7.27 -8.52 19.01
C LEU A 1051 6.22 -9.02 20.02
N LEU A 1052 5.54 -10.14 19.76
CA LEU A 1052 4.57 -10.73 20.70
C LEU A 1052 5.24 -11.30 21.94
N PHE A 1053 6.33 -12.05 21.76
CA PHE A 1053 7.12 -12.57 22.88
C PHE A 1053 7.65 -11.42 23.75
N LEU A 1054 8.18 -10.38 23.10
CA LEU A 1054 8.68 -9.17 23.77
C LEU A 1054 7.57 -8.45 24.56
N ARG A 1055 6.37 -8.32 23.98
CA ARG A 1055 5.20 -7.75 24.67
C ARG A 1055 4.80 -8.56 25.90
N ALA A 1056 4.76 -9.89 25.81
CA ALA A 1056 4.39 -10.76 26.91
C ALA A 1056 5.39 -10.65 28.07
N GLU A 1057 6.69 -10.64 27.76
CA GLU A 1057 7.75 -10.49 28.76
C GLU A 1057 7.72 -9.11 29.43
N LEU A 1058 7.48 -8.05 28.67
CA LEU A 1058 7.28 -6.70 29.19
C LEU A 1058 6.12 -6.61 30.16
N GLN A 1059 4.99 -7.21 29.79
CA GLN A 1059 3.78 -7.18 30.60
C GLN A 1059 4.02 -7.90 31.93
N ARG A 1060 4.69 -9.05 31.91
CA ARG A 1060 5.14 -9.77 33.11
C ARG A 1060 6.03 -8.89 34.00
N ARG A 1061 6.98 -8.17 33.40
CA ARG A 1061 7.91 -7.30 34.16
C ARG A 1061 7.22 -6.06 34.74
N VAL A 1062 6.26 -5.47 34.02
CA VAL A 1062 5.41 -4.39 34.56
C VAL A 1062 4.62 -4.88 35.77
N GLU A 1063 4.02 -6.07 35.68
CA GLU A 1063 3.29 -6.68 36.80
C GLU A 1063 4.20 -7.01 37.99
N GLU A 1064 5.45 -7.41 37.74
CA GLU A 1064 6.48 -7.59 38.79
C GLU A 1064 6.86 -6.27 39.44
N LEU A 1065 7.17 -5.23 38.65
CA LEU A 1065 7.53 -3.90 39.16
C LEU A 1065 6.36 -3.24 39.91
N GLN A 1066 5.12 -3.43 39.45
CA GLN A 1066 3.92 -3.00 40.17
C GLN A 1066 3.76 -3.75 41.50
N ARG A 1067 4.06 -5.06 41.55
CA ARG A 1067 4.10 -5.83 42.79
C ARG A 1067 5.22 -5.38 43.72
N GLU A 1068 6.41 -5.09 43.21
CA GLU A 1068 7.55 -4.56 43.99
C GLU A 1068 7.24 -3.16 44.55
N ALA A 1069 6.64 -2.28 43.75
CA ALA A 1069 6.19 -0.96 44.20
C ALA A 1069 5.08 -1.05 45.26
N SER A 1070 4.16 -2.00 45.12
CA SER A 1070 3.11 -2.28 46.10
C SER A 1070 3.65 -2.92 47.38
N ALA A 1071 4.69 -3.74 47.29
CA ALA A 1071 5.38 -4.30 48.45
C ALA A 1071 6.19 -3.23 49.21
N HIS A 1072 6.78 -2.27 48.49
CA HIS A 1072 7.48 -1.14 49.10
C HIS A 1072 6.54 -0.13 49.76
N SER A 1073 5.31 0.06 49.25
CA SER A 1073 4.29 0.89 49.92
C SER A 1073 3.69 0.23 51.17
N LEU A 1074 3.69 -1.10 51.24
CA LEU A 1074 3.32 -1.84 52.45
C LEU A 1074 4.45 -1.81 53.52
N SER A 1075 5.72 -1.79 53.11
CA SER A 1075 6.87 -1.73 54.03
C SER A 1075 7.12 -0.36 54.67
N SER A 1076 6.51 0.72 54.16
CA SER A 1076 6.65 2.08 54.69
C SER A 1076 5.53 2.48 55.67
N SER A 1077 4.68 1.53 56.08
CA SER A 1077 3.56 1.77 57.00
C SER A 1077 3.80 1.32 58.46
N GLU A 1078 5.02 0.91 58.83
CA GLU A 1078 5.39 0.64 60.23
C GLU A 1078 6.52 1.57 60.72
N HIS A 1079 6.23 2.31 61.80
CA HIS A 1079 7.02 3.32 62.54
C HIS A 1079 6.95 4.75 61.97
N THR A 1080 6.45 5.80 62.65
CA THR A 1080 6.20 6.08 64.08
C THR A 1080 5.27 7.31 64.20
N PRO A 1081 4.56 7.53 65.33
CA PRO A 1081 3.57 8.59 65.48
C PRO A 1081 4.17 9.91 66.00
N SER A 1082 3.67 11.06 65.53
CA SER A 1082 3.85 12.39 66.18
C SER A 1082 2.78 13.40 65.68
N PRO A 1083 2.43 14.44 66.46
CA PRO A 1083 1.05 14.92 66.55
C PRO A 1083 0.77 16.31 65.91
N THR A 1084 -0.49 16.45 65.49
CA THR A 1084 -1.36 17.67 65.47
C THR A 1084 -1.06 18.90 64.58
N HIS A 1085 -2.16 19.36 63.93
CA HIS A 1085 -2.47 20.65 63.26
C HIS A 1085 -1.86 20.85 61.85
N THR A 1086 -2.56 21.30 60.79
CA THR A 1086 -3.87 21.95 60.59
C THR A 1086 -4.25 21.92 59.08
N SER A 1087 -5.54 21.70 58.80
CA SER A 1087 -6.36 22.17 57.64
C SER A 1087 -5.72 22.40 56.24
N GLY A 1088 -6.20 21.66 55.24
CA GLY A 1088 -6.10 22.02 53.81
C GLY A 1088 -6.81 21.02 52.88
N THR A 1089 -7.86 21.49 52.22
CA THR A 1089 -8.85 20.83 51.33
C THR A 1089 -8.27 19.99 50.16
N PRO A 1090 -8.93 18.91 49.70
CA PRO A 1090 -8.46 18.11 48.56
C PRO A 1090 -8.85 18.74 47.21
N LEU A 1091 -7.88 18.84 46.30
CA LEU A 1091 -8.11 19.17 44.89
C LEU A 1091 -8.02 17.88 44.07
N HIS A 1092 -9.16 17.52 43.49
CA HIS A 1092 -9.29 16.59 42.37
C HIS A 1092 -8.26 16.88 41.29
N THR A 1093 -7.59 15.83 40.81
CA THR A 1093 -7.22 15.77 39.39
C THR A 1093 -7.29 14.33 38.93
N ALA A 1094 -8.18 14.13 37.96
CA ALA A 1094 -8.16 13.00 37.05
C ALA A 1094 -6.87 13.02 36.23
N VAL A 1095 -6.29 11.85 36.04
CA VAL A 1095 -5.66 11.40 34.79
C VAL A 1095 -6.08 9.95 34.62
#